data_AF-A0A496VI32-F1
#
_entry.id   AF-A0A496VI32-F1
#
_cell.length_a   1.000
_cell.length_b   1.000
_cell.length_c   1.000
_cell.angle_alpha   90.00
_cell.angle_beta   90.00
_cell.angle_gamma   90.00
#
_symmetry.space_group_name_H-M   'P 1'
#
loop_
_entity.id
_entity.type
_entity.pdbx_description
1 polymer ?
#
loop_
_entity_poly.entity_id
_entity_poly.type
_entity_poly.pdbx_seq_one_letter_code
_entity_poly.pdbx_strand_id
1 'polypeptide(L)'
;MLILTSPNMGGKCLCNLTNYMVTSQGIVSLINFMPASAQRDCFTPLSEPIQVKSLEGMAQATHFYYAGKQKTLKIKTRRGFNLEGTPEHRIWVRCPDGSEGWRCLKDLTGEEACAIDHQLDLWGSRIEIDTTAAESLPNLKKRYTMPTQMTTDLAYLLGLLLGDGSVTYKSNFVLITTDAEIAEAFQRIIRKLFGYEVKENTTRPYYHVNSLQIRAFLETVGLGYHTAYYKHIPESILQAPREFVVAFLQGLFDTDGYAEKRYGNSQLSTSSYRLAQEVQMCLLNLGILSSLKTKKTPKKPNYLVNIYGADAIAFHTKVGFRLTRKRQRAALASNNRRPNIGIPYLDSTLKQIHACIVETQHKPVSLEKAPKIRSIFHTYLPNKRNISYNKLEELISYCQANGVECAELAQLQQLQQRHYFYDRITSIEAGEAEVADLSVPQGHAFVANGFVSHNSTYMRQTALVVLLAHIGSFVPAQQATIGPIDGIFTRIGASDDLAGGRSTFMVEMTETANILHNATRNSLVLMDEIGRGTSTFDGLSLAWACAEYLADQVGAYTLFATHYFELTRLPELFHNIANVHLEAVEQDDKLIFMHTVKDGPANKSYGLQVALLAGVPKNVVKQASVHLKQLEEQQLQMAAQQTELPLLPPSLPPPATPAVPHPVIEKLKSLSPEDMTPRQALDVIYQLKALLDETMQ
;
A
#
# COMPACT_ATOMS: atom_id res chain seq x y z
N MET A 1 0.20 -23.95 -19.62
CA MET A 1 0.96 -23.17 -18.64
C MET A 1 1.18 -21.76 -19.16
N LEU A 2 1.11 -20.75 -18.30
CA LEU A 2 1.49 -19.36 -18.62
C LEU A 2 2.77 -18.98 -17.87
N ILE A 3 3.80 -18.56 -18.61
CA ILE A 3 5.01 -17.99 -18.02
C ILE A 3 4.82 -16.48 -17.94
N LEU A 4 4.83 -15.95 -16.72
CA LEU A 4 4.68 -14.54 -16.41
C LEU A 4 6.08 -13.93 -16.20
N THR A 5 6.50 -13.10 -17.16
CA THR A 5 7.76 -12.35 -17.03
C THR A 5 7.48 -10.88 -16.72
N SER A 6 8.08 -10.36 -15.64
CA SER A 6 7.92 -8.96 -15.26
C SER A 6 9.18 -8.41 -14.60
N PRO A 7 9.53 -7.14 -14.86
CA PRO A 7 10.61 -6.45 -14.16
C PRO A 7 10.30 -6.00 -12.73
N ASN A 8 9.15 -6.32 -12.14
CA ASN A 8 8.84 -6.35 -10.69
C ASN A 8 7.31 -6.31 -10.51
N MET A 9 6.76 -7.24 -9.72
CA MET A 9 5.30 -7.30 -9.44
C MET A 9 4.77 -6.21 -8.49
N GLY A 10 5.59 -5.22 -8.12
CA GLY A 10 5.23 -4.11 -7.22
C GLY A 10 4.74 -2.87 -7.97
N GLY A 11 3.52 -2.91 -8.50
CA GLY A 11 2.91 -1.78 -9.23
C GLY A 11 1.93 -0.92 -8.42
N LYS A 12 1.47 -1.37 -7.24
CA LYS A 12 0.48 -0.67 -6.41
C LYS A 12 1.15 -0.21 -5.12
N CYS A 13 1.43 1.08 -5.03
CA CYS A 13 2.11 1.64 -3.88
C CYS A 13 1.53 3.01 -3.54
N LEU A 14 1.64 3.40 -2.29
CA LEU A 14 1.24 4.69 -1.75
C LEU A 14 2.46 5.55 -1.48
N CYS A 15 2.31 6.87 -1.59
CA CYS A 15 3.34 7.83 -1.22
C CYS A 15 3.77 7.66 0.25
N ASN A 16 5.08 7.59 0.47
CA ASN A 16 5.72 7.34 1.77
C ASN A 16 5.47 8.44 2.80
N LEU A 17 5.39 9.69 2.33
CA LEU A 17 5.45 10.86 3.20
C LEU A 17 4.07 11.44 3.54
N THR A 18 3.09 11.24 2.67
CA THR A 18 1.80 11.95 2.74
C THR A 18 0.64 11.05 3.19
N ASN A 19 0.86 9.74 3.28
CA ASN A 19 -0.16 8.77 3.67
C ASN A 19 0.08 8.27 5.09
N TYR A 20 -0.87 8.59 5.97
CA TYR A 20 -0.93 8.10 7.34
C TYR A 20 -1.80 6.86 7.40
N MET A 21 -1.32 5.86 8.12
CA MET A 21 -2.08 4.67 8.46
C MET A 21 -2.43 4.71 9.93
N VAL A 22 -3.63 4.23 10.24
CA VAL A 22 -4.04 4.02 11.63
C VAL A 22 -3.75 2.57 11.98
N THR A 23 -2.85 2.36 12.94
CA THR A 23 -2.35 1.04 13.34
C THR A 23 -2.37 0.89 14.86
N SER A 24 -2.06 -0.31 15.37
CA SER A 24 -1.87 -0.54 16.81
C SER A 24 -0.72 0.25 17.43
N GLN A 25 0.13 0.88 16.61
CA GLN A 25 1.18 1.81 17.05
C GLN A 25 0.71 3.27 17.00
N GLY A 26 -0.54 3.53 16.63
CA GLY A 26 -1.14 4.86 16.50
C GLY A 26 -1.23 5.32 15.05
N ILE A 27 -1.22 6.63 14.83
CA ILE A 27 -1.31 7.23 13.49
C ILE A 27 0.12 7.43 12.97
N VAL A 28 0.53 6.60 12.03
CA VAL A 28 1.93 6.54 11.61
C VAL A 28 2.02 6.73 10.10
N SER A 29 2.97 7.56 9.67
CA SER A 29 3.25 7.74 8.24
C SER A 29 3.89 6.48 7.67
N LEU A 30 3.60 6.14 6.42
CA LEU A 30 4.11 4.93 5.76
C LEU A 30 5.64 4.81 5.87
N ILE A 31 6.38 5.92 5.73
CA ILE A 31 7.85 5.95 5.83
C ILE A 31 8.38 5.48 7.19
N ASN A 32 7.63 5.68 8.27
CA ASN A 32 8.07 5.32 9.62
C ASN A 32 7.98 3.81 9.86
N PHE A 33 7.34 3.06 8.96
CA PHE A 33 7.37 1.60 8.97
C PHE A 33 8.52 1.00 8.17
N MET A 34 9.29 1.82 7.45
CA MET A 34 10.38 1.33 6.61
C MET A 34 11.49 0.73 7.49
N PRO A 35 11.77 -0.58 7.38
CA PRO A 35 12.89 -1.19 8.09
C PRO A 35 14.22 -0.57 7.63
N ALA A 36 15.21 -0.50 8.52
CA ALA A 36 16.55 0.01 8.16
C ALA A 36 17.24 -0.83 7.07
N SER A 37 16.86 -2.11 6.96
CA SER A 37 17.32 -3.04 5.92
C SER A 37 16.54 -2.93 4.60
N ALA A 38 15.55 -2.04 4.50
CA ALA A 38 14.71 -1.93 3.32
C ALA A 38 15.52 -1.52 2.10
N GLN A 39 15.53 -2.40 1.09
CA GLN A 39 16.13 -2.12 -0.21
C GLN A 39 15.05 -1.78 -1.22
N ARG A 40 15.44 -1.01 -2.24
CA ARG A 40 14.54 -0.68 -3.34
C ARG A 40 14.07 -1.97 -4.04
N ASP A 41 12.79 -1.98 -4.36
CA ASP A 41 12.05 -3.04 -5.03
C ASP A 41 12.09 -4.40 -4.32
N CYS A 42 12.30 -4.38 -2.99
CA CYS A 42 12.33 -5.58 -2.16
C CYS A 42 11.23 -5.55 -1.10
N PHE A 43 10.62 -6.71 -0.85
CA PHE A 43 9.84 -6.93 0.37
C PHE A 43 10.79 -7.20 1.53
N THR A 44 10.65 -6.42 2.58
CA THR A 44 11.44 -6.54 3.80
C THR A 44 10.49 -6.90 4.94
N PRO A 45 10.76 -7.95 5.73
CA PRO A 45 9.93 -8.28 6.87
C PRO A 45 9.93 -7.13 7.87
N LEU A 46 8.75 -6.83 8.43
CA LEU A 46 8.64 -5.91 9.55
C LEU A 46 9.19 -6.60 10.80
N SER A 47 9.84 -5.83 11.69
CA SER A 47 10.41 -6.37 12.93
C SER A 47 9.35 -7.04 13.82
N GLU A 48 8.13 -6.50 13.79
CA GLU A 48 6.96 -7.08 14.45
C GLU A 48 5.73 -6.91 13.53
N PRO A 49 4.80 -7.88 13.48
CA PRO A 49 3.56 -7.73 12.75
C PRO A 49 2.73 -6.56 13.28
N ILE A 50 2.25 -5.71 12.37
CA ILE A 50 1.54 -4.48 12.73
C ILE A 50 0.06 -4.68 12.49
N GLN A 51 -0.78 -4.44 13.50
CA GLN A 51 -2.21 -4.51 13.29
C GLN A 51 -2.69 -3.29 12.50
N VAL A 52 -3.36 -3.55 11.40
CA VAL A 52 -3.95 -2.57 10.49
C VAL A 52 -5.43 -2.89 10.30
N LYS A 53 -6.24 -1.87 10.04
CA LYS A 53 -7.64 -2.10 9.69
C LYS A 53 -7.76 -2.46 8.19
N SER A 54 -8.45 -3.55 7.91
CA SER A 54 -8.77 -4.09 6.59
C SER A 54 -10.29 -4.04 6.31
N LEU A 55 -10.71 -4.53 5.15
CA LEU A 55 -12.11 -4.51 4.70
C LEU A 55 -13.02 -5.42 5.55
N GLU A 56 -12.47 -6.50 6.10
CA GLU A 56 -13.20 -7.51 6.90
C GLU A 56 -12.93 -7.38 8.42
N GLY A 57 -12.23 -6.34 8.84
CA GLY A 57 -11.85 -6.12 10.24
C GLY A 57 -10.35 -5.90 10.42
N MET A 58 -9.81 -6.28 11.59
CA MET A 58 -8.38 -6.12 11.86
C MET A 58 -7.56 -7.21 11.19
N ALA A 59 -6.44 -6.82 10.57
CA ALA A 59 -5.49 -7.72 9.92
C ALA A 59 -4.06 -7.38 10.34
N GLN A 60 -3.11 -8.27 10.06
CA GLN A 60 -1.69 -8.04 10.35
C GLN A 60 -0.92 -7.73 9.08
N ALA A 61 -0.19 -6.62 9.08
CA ALA A 61 0.82 -6.31 8.09
C ALA A 61 2.15 -6.98 8.49
N THR A 62 2.77 -7.70 7.56
CA THR A 62 3.96 -8.54 7.84
C THR A 62 5.22 -8.06 7.11
N HIS A 63 5.08 -7.45 5.93
CA HIS A 63 6.21 -7.00 5.13
C HIS A 63 6.01 -5.57 4.65
N PHE A 64 7.11 -4.86 4.48
CA PHE A 64 7.21 -3.53 3.88
C PHE A 64 7.84 -3.65 2.50
N TYR A 65 7.22 -3.08 1.47
CA TYR A 65 7.76 -3.02 0.12
C TYR A 65 8.14 -1.58 -0.21
N TYR A 66 9.37 -1.33 -0.65
CA TYR A 66 9.81 0.01 -1.04
C TYR A 66 10.06 0.11 -2.54
N ALA A 67 9.24 0.85 -3.30
CA ALA A 67 9.38 0.94 -4.77
C ALA A 67 10.24 2.12 -5.26
N GLY A 68 10.70 2.97 -4.33
CA GLY A 68 11.40 4.22 -4.64
C GLY A 68 10.50 5.26 -5.32
N LYS A 69 11.11 6.18 -6.06
CA LYS A 69 10.39 7.28 -6.73
C LYS A 69 9.61 6.78 -7.95
N GLN A 70 8.31 7.02 -7.97
CA GLN A 70 7.38 6.61 -9.04
C GLN A 70 6.47 7.78 -9.45
N LYS A 71 5.86 7.69 -10.64
CA LYS A 71 4.76 8.58 -11.02
C LYS A 71 3.55 8.28 -10.15
N THR A 72 2.89 9.32 -9.64
CA THR A 72 1.75 9.20 -8.72
C THR A 72 0.54 9.97 -9.23
N LEU A 73 -0.63 9.55 -8.75
CA LEU A 73 -1.88 10.31 -8.83
C LEU A 73 -2.29 10.69 -7.42
N LYS A 74 -2.50 11.99 -7.20
CA LYS A 74 -3.00 12.55 -5.96
C LYS A 74 -4.47 12.87 -6.10
N ILE A 75 -5.28 12.17 -5.34
CA ILE A 75 -6.73 12.33 -5.31
C ILE A 75 -7.10 13.20 -4.13
N LYS A 76 -8.04 14.12 -4.34
CA LYS A 76 -8.63 14.93 -3.27
C LYS A 76 -10.14 14.87 -3.31
N THR A 77 -10.75 14.56 -2.17
CA THR A 77 -12.20 14.50 -1.99
C THR A 77 -12.79 15.85 -1.60
N ARG A 78 -14.12 15.98 -1.64
CA ARG A 78 -14.85 17.20 -1.30
C ARG A 78 -14.65 17.66 0.15
N ARG A 79 -14.48 16.74 1.08
CA ARG A 79 -14.15 17.01 2.49
C ARG A 79 -12.65 17.23 2.70
N GLY A 80 -11.84 17.11 1.66
CA GLY A 80 -10.41 17.40 1.70
C GLY A 80 -9.54 16.22 2.13
N PHE A 81 -10.10 15.02 2.30
CA PHE A 81 -9.29 13.80 2.39
C PHE A 81 -8.52 13.63 1.10
N ASN A 82 -7.27 13.22 1.20
CA ASN A 82 -6.41 13.02 0.06
C ASN A 82 -5.63 11.72 0.17
N LEU A 83 -5.35 11.12 -0.98
CA LEU A 83 -4.53 9.92 -1.12
C LEU A 83 -3.62 10.13 -2.31
N GLU A 84 -2.35 9.78 -2.16
CA GLU A 84 -1.39 9.82 -3.26
C GLU A 84 -0.75 8.44 -3.44
N GLY A 85 -0.84 7.87 -4.63
CA GLY A 85 -0.31 6.55 -4.94
C GLY A 85 -0.05 6.36 -6.42
N THR A 86 0.47 5.20 -6.80
CA THR A 86 0.72 4.87 -8.21
C THR A 86 -0.60 4.78 -9.00
N PRO A 87 -0.59 5.01 -10.33
CA PRO A 87 -1.80 4.97 -11.16
C PRO A 87 -2.60 3.66 -11.05
N GLU A 88 -1.91 2.54 -10.82
CA GLU A 88 -2.52 1.20 -10.66
C GLU A 88 -3.03 0.92 -9.24
N HIS A 89 -2.74 1.79 -8.27
CA HIS A 89 -3.19 1.61 -6.90
C HIS A 89 -4.71 1.59 -6.86
N ARG A 90 -5.30 0.62 -6.16
CA ARG A 90 -6.75 0.45 -6.12
C ARG A 90 -7.33 0.95 -4.82
N ILE A 91 -8.42 1.68 -4.93
CA ILE A 91 -9.24 2.11 -3.80
C ILE A 91 -10.67 1.59 -3.95
N TRP A 92 -11.32 1.37 -2.82
CA TRP A 92 -12.74 1.00 -2.79
C TRP A 92 -13.60 2.22 -3.10
N VAL A 93 -14.45 2.11 -4.13
CA VAL A 93 -15.34 3.19 -4.56
C VAL A 93 -16.75 2.69 -4.80
N ARG A 94 -17.69 3.63 -4.74
CA ARG A 94 -19.08 3.43 -5.15
C ARG A 94 -19.32 4.17 -6.48
N CYS A 95 -19.74 3.42 -7.48
CA CYS A 95 -19.99 3.92 -8.82
C CYS A 95 -21.38 4.57 -8.95
N PRO A 96 -21.61 5.41 -9.98
CA PRO A 96 -22.89 6.08 -10.21
C PRO A 96 -24.09 5.14 -10.41
N ASP A 97 -23.84 3.91 -10.84
CA ASP A 97 -24.84 2.85 -11.00
C ASP A 97 -25.28 2.22 -9.66
N GLY A 98 -24.61 2.55 -8.56
CA GLY A 98 -24.87 2.02 -7.23
C GLY A 98 -24.08 0.74 -6.90
N SER A 99 -23.20 0.28 -7.79
CA SER A 99 -22.28 -0.81 -7.50
C SER A 99 -21.10 -0.33 -6.64
N GLU A 100 -20.50 -1.25 -5.86
CA GLU A 100 -19.26 -1.01 -5.13
C GLU A 100 -18.16 -1.91 -5.67
N GLY A 101 -16.92 -1.41 -5.69
CA GLY A 101 -15.78 -2.24 -6.04
C GLY A 101 -14.45 -1.52 -6.05
N TRP A 102 -13.41 -2.28 -6.35
CA TRP A 102 -12.05 -1.77 -6.52
C TRP A 102 -11.90 -1.06 -7.86
N ARG A 103 -11.35 0.16 -7.84
CA ARG A 103 -10.96 0.92 -9.05
C ARG A 103 -9.53 1.41 -8.91
N CYS A 104 -8.76 1.34 -9.99
CA CYS A 104 -7.41 1.92 -10.04
C CYS A 104 -7.48 3.45 -10.03
N LEU A 105 -6.48 4.14 -9.48
CA LEU A 105 -6.46 5.61 -9.44
C LEU A 105 -6.54 6.23 -10.85
N LYS A 106 -5.95 5.57 -11.85
CA LYS A 106 -5.97 6.02 -13.25
C LYS A 106 -7.35 5.94 -13.92
N ASP A 107 -8.22 5.06 -13.44
CA ASP A 107 -9.54 4.80 -14.03
C ASP A 107 -10.63 5.67 -13.39
N LEU A 108 -10.27 6.49 -12.41
CA LEU A 108 -11.22 7.36 -11.72
C LEU A 108 -11.52 8.58 -12.57
N THR A 109 -12.81 8.76 -12.85
CA THR A 109 -13.32 9.87 -13.67
C THR A 109 -13.70 11.08 -12.82
N GLY A 110 -13.91 10.86 -11.51
CA GLY A 110 -14.36 11.87 -10.56
C GLY A 110 -15.86 11.82 -10.27
N GLU A 111 -16.61 11.00 -11.02
CA GLU A 111 -18.01 10.72 -10.75
C GLU A 111 -18.19 9.71 -9.60
N GLU A 112 -17.18 8.88 -9.36
CA GLU A 112 -17.17 7.88 -8.30
C GLU A 112 -17.08 8.54 -6.91
N ALA A 113 -17.67 7.87 -5.92
CA ALA A 113 -17.52 8.28 -4.52
C ALA A 113 -16.56 7.32 -3.80
N CYS A 114 -15.46 7.86 -3.27
CA CYS A 114 -14.46 7.10 -2.53
C CYS A 114 -15.00 6.70 -1.16
N ALA A 115 -14.78 5.45 -0.76
CA ALA A 115 -15.10 4.99 0.58
C ALA A 115 -14.01 5.45 1.58
N ILE A 116 -14.44 6.21 2.57
CA ILE A 116 -13.64 6.67 3.70
C ILE A 116 -14.10 5.94 4.96
N ASP A 117 -13.23 5.12 5.54
CA ASP A 117 -13.48 4.48 6.82
C ASP A 117 -13.27 5.48 7.97
N HIS A 118 -14.28 5.59 8.82
CA HIS A 118 -14.30 6.47 9.98
C HIS A 118 -14.57 5.69 11.29
N GLN A 119 -14.54 4.37 11.26
CA GLN A 119 -14.75 3.49 12.41
C GLN A 119 -13.42 2.84 12.82
N LEU A 120 -12.34 3.61 12.81
CA LEU A 120 -10.99 3.08 13.02
C LEU A 120 -10.72 2.75 14.50
N ASP A 121 -10.89 3.75 15.38
CA ASP A 121 -10.69 3.72 16.84
C ASP A 121 -9.49 2.86 17.31
N LEU A 122 -8.37 2.98 16.60
CA LEU A 122 -7.16 2.20 16.85
C LEU A 122 -6.04 3.17 17.25
N TRP A 123 -5.48 2.96 18.44
CA TRP A 123 -4.56 3.90 19.09
C TRP A 123 -3.27 3.21 19.49
N GLY A 124 -2.19 4.00 19.54
CA GLY A 124 -0.90 3.51 20.00
C GLY A 124 -0.85 3.38 21.51
N SER A 125 0.21 2.72 22.00
CA SER A 125 0.48 2.49 23.41
C SER A 125 1.66 3.28 23.94
N ARG A 126 2.25 4.18 23.12
CA ARG A 126 3.47 4.89 23.50
C ARG A 126 3.20 5.91 24.60
N ILE A 127 3.75 5.67 25.77
CA ILE A 127 3.66 6.57 26.93
C ILE A 127 5.03 7.05 27.40
N GLU A 128 6.10 6.33 27.09
CA GLU A 128 7.44 6.64 27.56
C GLU A 128 8.04 7.82 26.81
N ILE A 129 8.74 8.69 27.54
CA ILE A 129 9.38 9.89 27.02
C ILE A 129 10.87 9.84 27.32
N ASP A 130 11.66 10.07 26.28
CA ASP A 130 13.10 10.20 26.40
C ASP A 130 13.49 11.55 27.02
N THR A 131 14.10 11.49 28.20
CA THR A 131 14.62 12.65 28.94
C THR A 131 16.14 12.79 28.85
N THR A 132 16.84 11.86 28.20
CA THR A 132 18.31 11.76 28.21
C THR A 132 18.99 13.05 27.71
N ALA A 133 18.50 13.62 26.61
CA ALA A 133 19.04 14.86 26.05
C ALA A 133 18.89 16.05 27.01
N ALA A 134 17.79 16.11 27.78
CA ALA A 134 17.58 17.16 28.77
C ALA A 134 18.45 16.95 30.02
N GLU A 135 18.63 15.71 30.46
CA GLU A 135 19.39 15.38 31.68
C GLU A 135 20.90 15.45 31.51
N SER A 136 21.40 15.11 30.32
CA SER A 136 22.83 15.09 29.97
C SER A 136 23.45 16.48 29.73
N LEU A 137 22.66 17.55 29.72
CA LEU A 137 23.15 18.91 29.49
C LEU A 137 24.19 19.34 30.57
N PRO A 138 25.40 19.74 30.16
CA PRO A 138 26.43 20.20 31.10
C PRO A 138 26.18 21.64 31.56
N ASN A 139 26.78 22.02 32.69
CA ASN A 139 26.88 23.41 33.15
C ASN A 139 25.54 24.17 33.35
N LEU A 140 24.48 23.47 33.75
CA LEU A 140 23.20 24.09 34.09
C LEU A 140 23.24 24.75 35.48
N LYS A 141 22.89 26.04 35.56
CA LYS A 141 22.81 26.79 36.84
C LYS A 141 21.75 26.24 37.80
N LYS A 142 20.65 25.71 37.26
CA LYS A 142 19.54 25.13 38.02
C LYS A 142 18.96 23.97 37.22
N ARG A 143 18.68 22.85 37.90
CA ARG A 143 18.03 21.67 37.32
C ARG A 143 16.55 21.64 37.69
N TYR A 144 15.76 21.12 36.76
CA TYR A 144 14.31 20.94 36.85
C TYR A 144 13.98 19.46 36.64
N THR A 145 12.83 19.04 37.19
CA THR A 145 12.31 17.67 37.01
C THR A 145 11.79 17.50 35.59
N MET A 146 12.08 16.35 34.96
CA MET A 146 11.54 16.02 33.64
C MET A 146 10.53 14.87 33.77
N PRO A 147 9.33 14.98 33.16
CA PRO A 147 8.40 13.88 33.13
C PRO A 147 8.91 12.79 32.20
N THR A 148 8.99 11.55 32.70
CA THR A 148 9.42 10.36 31.95
C THR A 148 8.27 9.67 31.22
N GLN A 149 7.03 10.09 31.48
CA GLN A 149 5.82 9.53 30.88
C GLN A 149 4.88 10.64 30.39
N MET A 150 4.16 10.32 29.32
CA MET A 150 3.09 11.14 28.78
C MET A 150 1.92 11.20 29.77
N THR A 151 1.40 12.41 29.98
CA THR A 151 0.24 12.65 30.84
C THR A 151 -0.74 13.56 30.11
N THR A 152 -1.99 13.59 30.56
CA THR A 152 -3.00 14.50 30.00
C THR A 152 -2.66 15.98 30.19
N ASP A 153 -1.87 16.33 31.22
CA ASP A 153 -1.37 17.70 31.41
C ASP A 153 -0.24 18.02 30.43
N LEU A 154 0.70 17.09 30.20
CA LEU A 154 1.77 17.27 29.22
C LEU A 154 1.22 17.35 27.79
N ALA A 155 0.34 16.43 27.40
CA ALA A 155 -0.28 16.44 26.07
C ALA A 155 -1.06 17.74 25.80
N TYR A 156 -1.83 18.22 26.79
CA TYR A 156 -2.53 19.51 26.70
C TYR A 156 -1.55 20.68 26.57
N LEU A 157 -0.45 20.69 27.34
CA LEU A 157 0.61 21.69 27.22
C LEU A 157 1.22 21.71 25.81
N LEU A 158 1.50 20.55 25.22
CA LEU A 158 2.02 20.46 23.85
C LEU A 158 1.02 21.06 22.85
N GLY A 159 -0.28 20.81 23.02
CA GLY A 159 -1.34 21.42 22.20
C GLY A 159 -1.41 22.94 22.33
N LEU A 160 -1.31 23.47 23.57
CA LEU A 160 -1.26 24.92 23.82
C LEU A 160 -0.05 25.57 23.13
N LEU A 161 1.12 24.96 23.28
CA LEU A 161 2.37 25.46 22.70
C LEU A 161 2.38 25.37 21.18
N LEU A 162 1.72 24.36 20.60
CA LEU A 162 1.62 24.25 19.15
C LEU A 162 0.70 25.31 18.53
N GLY A 163 -0.34 25.75 19.24
CA GLY A 163 -1.20 26.85 18.80
C GLY A 163 -0.55 28.22 19.05
N ASP A 164 -0.65 28.68 20.29
CA ASP A 164 -0.27 30.04 20.74
C ASP A 164 1.18 30.15 21.28
N GLY A 165 1.94 29.06 21.22
CA GLY A 165 3.33 29.04 21.67
C GLY A 165 4.34 29.49 20.60
N SER A 166 5.44 30.07 21.10
CA SER A 166 6.66 30.34 20.33
C SER A 166 7.83 29.56 20.93
N VAL A 167 8.24 28.52 20.21
CA VAL A 167 9.38 27.63 20.55
C VAL A 167 10.61 27.89 19.67
N THR A 168 10.68 29.06 19.03
CA THR A 168 11.73 29.40 18.05
C THR A 168 13.09 29.75 18.66
N TYR A 169 13.18 29.85 19.99
CA TYR A 169 14.40 30.26 20.68
C TYR A 169 15.15 29.07 21.29
N LYS A 170 16.49 29.18 21.32
CA LYS A 170 17.39 28.10 21.75
C LYS A 170 17.26 27.66 23.20
N SER A 171 16.94 28.60 24.09
CA SER A 171 17.01 28.40 25.54
C SER A 171 15.72 28.77 26.26
N ASN A 172 14.67 29.12 25.51
CA ASN A 172 13.39 29.50 26.08
C ASN A 172 12.23 29.20 25.13
N PHE A 173 11.03 29.28 25.68
CA PHE A 173 9.80 29.31 24.91
C PHE A 173 8.81 30.23 25.61
N VAL A 174 7.81 30.68 24.86
CA VAL A 174 6.83 31.66 25.31
C VAL A 174 5.44 31.19 24.91
N LEU A 175 4.47 31.33 25.80
CA LEU A 175 3.05 31.28 25.45
C LEU A 175 2.51 32.72 25.37
N ILE A 176 1.79 33.04 24.30
CA ILE A 176 1.20 34.37 24.10
C ILE A 176 -0.32 34.22 24.15
N THR A 177 -0.96 34.64 25.24
CA THR A 177 -2.42 34.49 25.37
C THR A 177 -3.05 35.53 26.28
N THR A 178 -4.15 36.12 25.85
CA THR A 178 -4.97 37.03 26.66
C THR A 178 -6.05 36.31 27.46
N ASP A 179 -6.21 35.00 27.29
CA ASP A 179 -7.24 34.19 27.97
C ASP A 179 -6.69 33.72 29.33
N ALA A 180 -7.33 34.18 30.42
CA ALA A 180 -6.89 33.91 31.79
C ALA A 180 -6.92 32.41 32.14
N GLU A 181 -7.91 31.66 31.65
CA GLU A 181 -8.00 30.22 31.92
C GLU A 181 -6.83 29.47 31.25
N ILE A 182 -6.41 29.89 30.05
CA ILE A 182 -5.22 29.32 29.38
C ILE A 182 -3.95 29.67 30.16
N ALA A 183 -3.80 30.93 30.54
CA ALA A 183 -2.64 31.41 31.29
C ALA A 183 -2.46 30.67 32.63
N GLU A 184 -3.53 30.57 33.42
CA GLU A 184 -3.53 29.86 34.69
C GLU A 184 -3.24 28.36 34.51
N ALA A 185 -3.85 27.73 33.50
CA ALA A 185 -3.57 26.33 33.19
C ALA A 185 -2.11 26.12 32.78
N PHE A 186 -1.55 26.99 31.94
CA PHE A 186 -0.14 26.93 31.52
C PHE A 186 0.80 27.04 32.72
N GLN A 187 0.62 28.06 33.57
CA GLN A 187 1.45 28.25 34.76
C GLN A 187 1.36 27.06 35.72
N ARG A 188 0.13 26.58 36.00
CA ARG A 188 -0.11 25.41 36.87
C ARG A 188 0.58 24.16 36.32
N ILE A 189 0.45 23.89 35.02
CA ILE A 189 1.03 22.70 34.40
C ILE A 189 2.56 22.78 34.38
N ILE A 190 3.14 23.93 34.04
CA ILE A 190 4.60 24.11 34.04
C ILE A 190 5.18 23.94 35.45
N ARG A 191 4.54 24.52 36.47
CA ARG A 191 4.93 24.32 37.87
C ARG A 191 4.83 22.86 38.29
N LYS A 192 3.73 22.18 37.93
CA LYS A 192 3.48 20.77 38.29
C LYS A 192 4.46 19.81 37.61
N LEU A 193 4.70 19.97 36.31
CA LEU A 193 5.53 19.02 35.53
C LEU A 193 7.02 19.25 35.76
N PHE A 194 7.46 20.51 35.83
CA PHE A 194 8.89 20.84 35.83
C PHE A 194 9.39 21.49 37.12
N GLY A 195 8.50 21.91 38.02
CA GLY A 195 8.89 22.74 39.18
C GLY A 195 9.40 24.13 38.76
N TYR A 196 8.98 24.63 37.60
CA TYR A 196 9.40 25.92 37.05
C TYR A 196 8.35 27.01 37.31
N GLU A 197 8.80 28.18 37.78
CA GLU A 197 7.96 29.36 37.95
C GLU A 197 7.98 30.22 36.69
N VAL A 198 6.85 30.28 36.00
CA VAL A 198 6.69 31.03 34.75
C VAL A 198 6.83 32.53 35.00
N LYS A 199 7.57 33.22 34.14
CA LYS A 199 7.72 34.68 34.21
C LYS A 199 6.69 35.37 33.32
N GLU A 200 5.81 36.16 33.91
CA GLU A 200 4.87 36.99 33.18
C GLU A 200 5.49 38.35 32.82
N ASN A 201 5.20 38.84 31.62
CA ASN A 201 5.56 40.19 31.21
C ASN A 201 4.49 41.19 31.66
N THR A 202 4.89 42.28 32.31
CA THR A 202 3.98 43.31 32.83
C THR A 202 3.27 44.15 31.76
N THR A 203 3.78 44.14 30.53
CA THR A 203 3.31 45.02 29.43
C THR A 203 2.60 44.27 28.30
N ARG A 204 2.85 42.96 28.18
CA ARG A 204 2.29 42.11 27.12
C ARG A 204 1.90 40.77 27.72
N PRO A 205 0.87 40.10 27.21
CA PRO A 205 0.36 38.85 27.76
C PRO A 205 1.26 37.65 27.41
N TYR A 206 2.54 37.74 27.81
CA TYR A 206 3.60 36.81 27.44
C TYR A 206 4.05 36.06 28.69
N TYR A 207 4.02 34.75 28.61
CA TYR A 207 4.39 33.84 29.68
C TYR A 207 5.68 33.11 29.29
N HIS A 208 6.80 33.52 29.89
CA HIS A 208 8.13 33.10 29.52
C HIS A 208 8.65 31.96 30.40
N VAL A 209 9.21 30.94 29.74
CA VAL A 209 9.98 29.87 30.38
C VAL A 209 11.40 29.90 29.83
N ASN A 210 12.32 30.43 30.65
CA ASN A 210 13.75 30.51 30.33
C ASN A 210 14.48 29.33 30.96
N SER A 211 14.50 28.19 30.27
CA SER A 211 15.22 26.98 30.67
C SER A 211 15.67 26.20 29.44
N LEU A 212 16.99 26.11 29.25
CA LEU A 212 17.60 25.27 28.21
C LEU A 212 17.22 23.80 28.41
N GLN A 213 17.14 23.34 29.66
CA GLN A 213 16.80 21.96 30.00
C GLN A 213 15.38 21.59 29.55
N ILE A 214 14.38 22.42 29.91
CA ILE A 214 12.99 22.18 29.51
C ILE A 214 12.84 22.35 27.99
N ARG A 215 13.58 23.28 27.38
CA ARG A 215 13.56 23.46 25.92
C ARG A 215 14.09 22.22 25.18
N ALA A 216 15.18 21.62 25.66
CA ALA A 216 15.72 20.38 25.11
C ALA A 216 14.74 19.22 25.27
N PHE A 217 14.07 19.12 26.43
CA PHE A 217 13.00 18.15 26.63
C PHE A 217 11.83 18.33 25.64
N LEU A 218 11.37 19.56 25.41
CA LEU A 218 10.30 19.80 24.42
C LEU A 218 10.74 19.39 23.00
N GLU A 219 12.03 19.53 22.68
CA GLU A 219 12.59 19.09 21.42
C GLU A 219 12.55 17.56 21.28
N THR A 220 12.92 16.80 22.33
CA THR A 220 12.85 15.31 22.30
C THR A 220 11.43 14.80 22.21
N VAL A 221 10.47 15.48 22.81
CA VAL A 221 9.04 15.13 22.72
C VAL A 221 8.47 15.44 21.34
N GLY A 222 9.16 16.21 20.49
CA GLY A 222 8.78 16.50 19.11
C GLY A 222 8.28 17.93 18.86
N LEU A 223 8.44 18.85 19.83
CA LEU A 223 8.30 20.30 19.63
C LEU A 223 9.65 20.95 19.32
N GLY A 224 10.17 20.64 18.12
CA GLY A 224 11.40 21.20 17.57
C GLY A 224 11.25 22.64 17.02
N TYR A 225 12.31 23.14 16.38
CA TYR A 225 12.30 24.45 15.72
C TYR A 225 11.50 24.43 14.42
N HIS A 226 10.21 24.74 14.52
CA HIS A 226 9.35 24.86 13.34
C HIS A 226 8.72 26.25 13.24
N THR A 227 8.75 26.82 12.04
CA THR A 227 7.92 27.98 11.73
C THR A 227 6.45 27.54 11.60
N ALA A 228 5.53 28.49 11.65
CA ALA A 228 4.09 28.21 11.59
C ALA A 228 3.64 27.36 10.37
N TYR A 229 4.43 27.32 9.30
CA TYR A 229 4.13 26.53 8.09
C TYR A 229 4.54 25.06 8.18
N TYR A 230 5.50 24.72 9.04
CA TYR A 230 6.06 23.38 9.19
C TYR A 230 5.66 22.72 10.52
N LYS A 231 4.76 23.37 11.28
CA LYS A 231 4.14 22.77 12.47
C LYS A 231 3.48 21.44 12.09
N HIS A 232 3.64 20.44 12.93
CA HIS A 232 3.02 19.12 12.81
C HIS A 232 2.76 18.58 14.22
N ILE A 233 1.90 17.57 14.33
CA ILE A 233 1.64 16.88 15.58
C ILE A 233 2.89 16.04 15.92
N PRO A 234 3.43 16.15 17.14
CA PRO A 234 4.55 15.32 17.56
C PRO A 234 4.24 13.81 17.43
N GLU A 235 5.21 13.02 17.00
CA GLU A 235 5.05 11.55 16.91
C GLU A 235 4.72 10.92 18.26
N SER A 236 5.27 11.48 19.34
CA SER A 236 4.95 11.11 20.72
C SER A 236 3.46 11.25 21.05
N ILE A 237 2.71 12.09 20.33
CA ILE A 237 1.25 12.22 20.43
C ILE A 237 0.56 11.32 19.41
N LEU A 238 1.01 11.29 18.15
CA LEU A 238 0.36 10.45 17.13
C LEU A 238 0.39 8.95 17.48
N GLN A 239 1.42 8.51 18.23
CA GLN A 239 1.59 7.14 18.72
C GLN A 239 1.07 6.92 20.15
N ALA A 240 0.47 7.94 20.76
CA ALA A 240 -0.02 7.85 22.13
C ALA A 240 -1.40 7.18 22.23
N PRO A 241 -1.77 6.71 23.43
CA PRO A 241 -3.14 6.33 23.76
C PRO A 241 -4.15 7.44 23.49
N ARG A 242 -5.39 7.04 23.22
CA ARG A 242 -6.55 7.89 22.91
C ARG A 242 -6.66 9.12 23.82
N GLU A 243 -6.50 8.93 25.14
CA GLU A 243 -6.65 9.98 26.14
C GLU A 243 -5.65 11.14 26.00
N PHE A 244 -4.42 10.83 25.59
CA PHE A 244 -3.37 11.84 25.40
C PHE A 244 -3.54 12.58 24.08
N VAL A 245 -3.94 11.87 23.01
CA VAL A 245 -4.34 12.53 21.74
C VAL A 245 -5.49 13.49 21.97
N VAL A 246 -6.52 13.07 22.72
CA VAL A 246 -7.67 13.93 23.07
C VAL A 246 -7.20 15.15 23.88
N ALA A 247 -6.37 14.97 24.89
CA ALA A 247 -5.85 16.08 25.70
C ALA A 247 -5.02 17.07 24.85
N PHE A 248 -4.22 16.57 23.91
CA PHE A 248 -3.50 17.41 22.96
C PHE A 248 -4.44 18.20 22.04
N LEU A 249 -5.45 17.54 21.46
CA LEU A 249 -6.45 18.18 20.62
C LEU A 249 -7.22 19.26 21.41
N GLN A 250 -7.57 19.03 22.68
CA GLN A 250 -8.18 20.05 23.54
C GLN A 250 -7.29 21.30 23.63
N GLY A 251 -5.99 21.15 23.86
CA GLY A 251 -5.05 22.27 23.96
C GLY A 251 -4.94 23.05 22.63
N LEU A 252 -4.88 22.33 21.52
CA LEU A 252 -4.83 22.94 20.19
C LEU A 252 -6.14 23.66 19.82
N PHE A 253 -7.29 23.10 20.18
CA PHE A 253 -8.60 23.71 19.93
C PHE A 253 -8.95 24.82 20.93
N ASP A 254 -8.36 24.83 22.12
CA ASP A 254 -8.52 25.93 23.09
C ASP A 254 -7.75 27.19 22.67
N THR A 255 -6.66 27.03 21.93
CA THR A 255 -5.90 28.14 21.30
C THR A 255 -6.47 28.49 19.92
N ASP A 256 -5.99 27.82 18.87
CA ASP A 256 -6.31 28.11 17.46
C ASP A 256 -7.73 27.69 17.03
N GLY A 257 -8.47 27.01 17.92
CA GLY A 257 -9.83 26.56 17.65
C GLY A 257 -10.91 27.59 17.96
N TYR A 258 -11.99 27.53 17.20
CA TYR A 258 -13.19 28.35 17.34
C TYR A 258 -14.44 27.46 17.52
N ALA A 259 -15.29 27.82 18.47
CA ALA A 259 -16.61 27.21 18.68
C ALA A 259 -17.71 28.24 18.37
N GLU A 260 -18.55 27.93 17.39
CA GLU A 260 -19.57 28.85 16.87
C GLU A 260 -20.69 29.11 17.89
N LYS A 261 -21.12 30.38 17.98
CA LYS A 261 -22.17 30.81 18.92
C LYS A 261 -23.60 30.41 18.53
N ARG A 262 -23.85 29.97 17.29
CA ARG A 262 -25.21 29.67 16.79
C ARG A 262 -25.55 28.20 16.80
N TYR A 263 -24.63 27.36 16.33
CA TYR A 263 -24.85 25.93 16.12
C TYR A 263 -23.82 25.06 16.84
N GLY A 264 -22.96 25.64 17.67
CA GLY A 264 -21.90 24.91 18.37
C GLY A 264 -20.87 24.24 17.46
N ASN A 265 -20.80 24.60 16.17
CA ASN A 265 -19.83 24.02 15.23
C ASN A 265 -18.40 24.37 15.66
N SER A 266 -17.46 23.46 15.48
CA SER A 266 -16.06 23.65 15.82
C SER A 266 -15.21 23.82 14.56
N GLN A 267 -14.21 24.70 14.62
CA GLN A 267 -13.27 24.93 13.54
C GLN A 267 -11.86 25.11 14.11
N LEU A 268 -10.85 24.58 13.43
CA LEU A 268 -9.43 24.90 13.66
C LEU A 268 -8.88 25.60 12.43
N SER A 269 -8.08 26.65 12.62
CA SER A 269 -7.40 27.38 11.55
C SER A 269 -5.89 27.31 11.74
N THR A 270 -5.15 26.88 10.72
CA THR A 270 -3.67 26.84 10.77
C THR A 270 -3.05 27.18 9.42
N SER A 271 -1.83 27.70 9.43
CA SER A 271 -1.02 27.91 8.21
C SER A 271 -0.28 26.66 7.74
N SER A 272 -0.20 25.61 8.58
CA SER A 272 0.43 24.34 8.22
C SER A 272 -0.59 23.37 7.63
N TYR A 273 -0.38 22.97 6.37
CA TYR A 273 -1.20 21.93 5.74
C TYR A 273 -1.06 20.58 6.45
N ARG A 274 0.19 20.23 6.82
CA ARG A 274 0.52 18.96 7.47
C ARG A 274 -0.21 18.84 8.81
N LEU A 275 -0.16 19.87 9.65
CA LEU A 275 -0.89 19.89 10.92
C LEU A 275 -2.40 19.75 10.70
N ALA A 276 -2.96 20.46 9.72
CA ALA A 276 -4.39 20.37 9.43
C ALA A 276 -4.81 18.96 8.97
N GLN A 277 -3.97 18.28 8.18
CA GLN A 277 -4.18 16.91 7.75
C GLN A 277 -4.06 15.91 8.90
N GLU A 278 -3.03 16.02 9.74
CA GLU A 278 -2.84 15.16 10.92
C GLU A 278 -3.98 15.31 11.94
N VAL A 279 -4.47 16.55 12.16
CA VAL A 279 -5.67 16.79 12.98
C VAL A 279 -6.90 16.15 12.35
N GLN A 280 -7.08 16.28 11.02
CA GLN A 280 -8.19 15.61 10.32
C GLN A 280 -8.12 14.09 10.50
N MET A 281 -6.92 13.49 10.48
CA MET A 281 -6.73 12.05 10.72
C MET A 281 -7.02 11.65 12.17
N CYS A 282 -6.60 12.44 13.16
CA CYS A 282 -6.92 12.18 14.56
C CYS A 282 -8.44 12.23 14.81
N LEU A 283 -9.12 13.21 14.19
CA LEU A 283 -10.58 13.32 14.25
C LEU A 283 -11.27 12.16 13.54
N LEU A 284 -10.76 11.74 12.37
CA LEU A 284 -11.27 10.57 11.65
C LEU A 284 -11.14 9.30 12.49
N ASN A 285 -10.01 9.11 13.18
CA ASN A 285 -9.80 7.96 14.07
C ASN A 285 -10.79 7.95 15.25
N LEU A 286 -11.17 9.13 15.76
CA LEU A 286 -12.25 9.30 16.75
C LEU A 286 -13.66 9.14 16.16
N GLY A 287 -13.80 8.89 14.86
CA GLY A 287 -15.06 8.81 14.13
C GLY A 287 -15.78 10.15 13.98
N ILE A 288 -15.01 11.25 13.88
CA ILE A 288 -15.51 12.60 13.65
C ILE A 288 -15.13 13.02 12.22
N LEU A 289 -16.12 13.14 11.34
CA LEU A 289 -15.92 13.51 9.94
C LEU A 289 -15.73 15.02 9.78
N SER A 290 -14.47 15.46 9.86
CA SER A 290 -14.10 16.86 9.65
C SER A 290 -13.87 17.19 8.16
N SER A 291 -14.01 18.47 7.80
CA SER A 291 -13.74 18.97 6.45
C SER A 291 -12.55 19.91 6.42
N LEU A 292 -11.56 19.61 5.58
CA LEU A 292 -10.36 20.39 5.35
C LEU A 292 -10.54 21.30 4.13
N LYS A 293 -10.57 22.62 4.36
CA LYS A 293 -10.72 23.63 3.30
C LYS A 293 -9.54 24.59 3.27
N THR A 294 -9.12 24.95 2.07
CA THR A 294 -8.10 25.99 1.86
C THR A 294 -8.78 27.36 1.77
N LYS A 295 -8.44 28.27 2.68
CA LYS A 295 -8.81 29.68 2.62
C LYS A 295 -7.67 30.47 1.97
N LYS A 296 -7.90 30.98 0.77
CA LYS A 296 -6.96 31.89 0.10
C LYS A 296 -6.87 33.18 0.90
N THR A 297 -5.65 33.61 1.23
CA THR A 297 -5.38 34.93 1.82
C THR A 297 -4.43 35.70 0.89
N PRO A 298 -4.31 37.04 1.01
CA PRO A 298 -3.42 37.83 0.16
C PRO A 298 -1.94 37.42 0.25
N LYS A 299 -1.54 36.72 1.32
CA LYS A 299 -0.19 36.20 1.52
C LYS A 299 -0.13 34.71 1.18
N LYS A 300 -0.23 33.85 2.20
CA LYS A 300 -0.16 32.40 2.07
C LYS A 300 -1.51 31.77 2.43
N PRO A 301 -1.86 30.62 1.86
CA PRO A 301 -3.11 29.95 2.19
C PRO A 301 -3.15 29.56 3.67
N ASN A 302 -4.33 29.69 4.28
CA ASN A 302 -4.64 29.07 5.56
C ASN A 302 -5.54 27.86 5.33
N TYR A 303 -5.45 26.88 6.23
CA TYR A 303 -6.19 25.64 6.17
C TYR A 303 -7.17 25.58 7.35
N LEU A 304 -8.43 25.28 7.04
CA LEU A 304 -9.53 25.25 7.99
C LEU A 304 -10.02 23.81 8.13
N VAL A 305 -9.87 23.23 9.32
CA VAL A 305 -10.51 21.96 9.69
C VAL A 305 -11.85 22.30 10.32
N ASN A 306 -12.95 21.94 9.68
CA ASN A 306 -14.29 22.30 10.14
C ASN A 306 -15.11 21.08 10.51
N ILE A 307 -15.83 21.19 11.61
CA ILE A 307 -16.64 20.13 12.20
C ILE A 307 -18.06 20.68 12.35
N TYR A 308 -19.03 19.99 11.75
CA TYR A 308 -20.40 20.48 11.62
C TYR A 308 -21.44 19.45 12.03
N GLY A 309 -22.61 19.91 12.51
CA GLY A 309 -23.78 19.06 12.71
C GLY A 309 -23.52 17.90 13.69
N ALA A 310 -23.82 16.67 13.27
CA ALA A 310 -23.64 15.47 14.10
C ALA A 310 -22.17 15.27 14.54
N ASP A 311 -21.21 15.57 13.66
CA ASP A 311 -19.78 15.50 13.97
C ASP A 311 -19.37 16.56 15.01
N ALA A 312 -20.05 17.71 15.05
CA ALA A 312 -19.79 18.73 16.07
C ALA A 312 -20.27 18.24 17.45
N ILE A 313 -21.43 17.57 17.51
CA ILE A 313 -21.90 16.91 18.74
C ILE A 313 -20.89 15.86 19.17
N ALA A 314 -20.47 14.97 18.26
CA ALA A 314 -19.47 13.95 18.53
C ALA A 314 -18.14 14.56 19.02
N PHE A 315 -17.71 15.68 18.44
CA PHE A 315 -16.53 16.41 18.89
C PHE A 315 -16.67 16.94 20.32
N HIS A 316 -17.78 17.60 20.66
CA HIS A 316 -18.01 18.10 22.03
C HIS A 316 -18.05 16.96 23.05
N THR A 317 -18.59 15.80 22.68
CA THR A 317 -18.68 14.62 23.56
C THR A 317 -17.34 13.89 23.70
N LYS A 318 -16.61 13.66 22.60
CA LYS A 318 -15.39 12.83 22.59
C LYS A 318 -14.11 13.62 22.88
N VAL A 319 -14.03 14.87 22.43
CA VAL A 319 -12.85 15.75 22.58
C VAL A 319 -13.17 16.90 23.53
N GLY A 320 -14.19 17.69 23.21
CA GLY A 320 -14.58 18.86 23.97
C GLY A 320 -13.50 19.94 24.03
N PHE A 321 -13.62 20.79 25.05
CA PHE A 321 -12.71 21.90 25.33
C PHE A 321 -12.41 21.89 26.82
N ARG A 322 -11.24 22.40 27.26
CA ARG A 322 -11.03 22.66 28.69
C ARG A 322 -11.56 24.04 29.08
N LEU A 323 -11.53 25.00 28.16
CA LEU A 323 -12.05 26.34 28.38
C LEU A 323 -13.55 26.35 28.68
N THR A 324 -13.92 26.98 29.79
CA THR A 324 -15.31 27.03 30.29
C THR A 324 -16.24 27.69 29.29
N ARG A 325 -15.84 28.83 28.71
CA ARG A 325 -16.62 29.53 27.68
C ARG A 325 -16.88 28.72 26.41
N LYS A 326 -15.96 27.81 26.05
CA LYS A 326 -16.07 26.95 24.86
C LYS A 326 -16.89 25.69 25.17
N ARG A 327 -16.73 25.10 26.36
CA ARG A 327 -17.56 23.98 26.84
C ARG A 327 -19.06 24.29 26.84
N GLN A 328 -19.45 25.50 27.25
CA GLN A 328 -20.85 25.94 27.21
C GLN A 328 -21.47 25.90 25.79
N ARG A 329 -20.65 25.89 24.73
CA ARG A 329 -21.13 25.79 23.34
C ARG A 329 -21.61 24.40 22.96
N ALA A 330 -21.31 23.38 23.75
CA ALA A 330 -21.83 22.03 23.55
C ALA A 330 -23.37 22.01 23.55
N ALA A 331 -24.01 22.82 24.40
CA ALA A 331 -25.48 22.92 24.47
C ALA A 331 -26.13 23.49 23.18
N LEU A 332 -25.34 24.15 22.33
CA LEU A 332 -25.79 24.73 21.06
C LEU A 332 -25.57 23.78 19.87
N ALA A 333 -24.75 22.74 20.06
CA ALA A 333 -24.47 21.75 19.03
C ALA A 333 -25.77 21.00 18.70
N SER A 334 -26.21 21.08 17.44
CA SER A 334 -27.48 20.51 17.02
C SER A 334 -27.39 19.82 15.66
N ASN A 335 -28.24 18.82 15.47
CA ASN A 335 -28.41 18.11 14.20
C ASN A 335 -29.27 18.89 13.17
N ASN A 336 -29.52 20.17 13.41
CA ASN A 336 -30.43 20.98 12.57
C ASN A 336 -29.84 21.32 11.21
N ARG A 337 -28.52 21.38 11.08
CA ARG A 337 -27.84 21.44 9.78
C ARG A 337 -27.50 20.02 9.33
N ARG A 338 -28.33 19.46 8.46
CA ARG A 338 -28.08 18.17 7.79
C ARG A 338 -27.61 18.42 6.36
N PRO A 339 -26.32 18.69 6.11
CA PRO A 339 -25.81 18.55 4.76
C PRO A 339 -26.15 17.16 4.22
N ASN A 340 -26.44 17.04 2.93
CA ASN A 340 -26.77 15.79 2.26
C ASN A 340 -25.51 14.89 2.19
N ILE A 341 -25.07 14.35 3.33
CA ILE A 341 -23.91 13.46 3.50
C ILE A 341 -24.34 11.98 3.51
N GLY A 342 -25.57 11.68 3.07
CA GLY A 342 -26.05 10.31 3.00
C GLY A 342 -25.30 9.48 1.95
N ILE A 343 -25.64 8.20 1.88
CA ILE A 343 -25.06 7.25 0.94
C ILE A 343 -25.45 7.64 -0.50
N PRO A 344 -24.48 7.89 -1.40
CA PRO A 344 -24.77 8.26 -2.79
C PRO A 344 -25.21 7.05 -3.62
N TYR A 345 -25.88 7.31 -4.75
CA TYR A 345 -26.20 6.30 -5.77
C TYR A 345 -27.02 5.12 -5.23
N LEU A 346 -28.09 5.40 -4.49
CA LEU A 346 -29.03 4.39 -3.99
C LEU A 346 -30.35 4.34 -4.77
N ASP A 347 -30.52 5.21 -5.77
CA ASP A 347 -31.79 5.42 -6.44
C ASP A 347 -32.34 4.15 -7.13
N SER A 348 -31.48 3.36 -7.77
CA SER A 348 -31.85 2.10 -8.43
C SER A 348 -32.30 1.06 -7.39
N THR A 349 -31.45 0.80 -6.40
CA THR A 349 -31.70 -0.15 -5.30
C THR A 349 -32.98 0.20 -4.52
N LEU A 350 -33.18 1.48 -4.20
CA LEU A 350 -34.39 1.92 -3.49
C LEU A 350 -35.67 1.74 -4.33
N LYS A 351 -35.60 1.91 -5.66
CA LYS A 351 -36.76 1.64 -6.54
C LYS A 351 -37.12 0.16 -6.57
N GLN A 352 -36.13 -0.71 -6.63
CA GLN A 352 -36.34 -2.16 -6.60
C GLN A 352 -36.97 -2.59 -5.27
N ILE A 353 -36.44 -2.11 -4.15
CA ILE A 353 -37.02 -2.37 -2.82
C ILE A 353 -38.45 -1.84 -2.72
N HIS A 354 -38.72 -0.65 -3.25
CA HIS A 354 -40.07 -0.11 -3.27
C HIS A 354 -41.04 -1.00 -4.05
N ALA A 355 -40.62 -1.53 -5.21
CA ALA A 355 -41.40 -2.48 -5.99
C ALA A 355 -41.70 -3.76 -5.18
N CYS A 356 -40.67 -4.35 -4.54
CA CYS A 356 -40.84 -5.54 -3.69
C CYS A 356 -41.81 -5.29 -2.53
N ILE A 357 -41.76 -4.13 -1.87
CA ILE A 357 -42.69 -3.75 -0.80
C ILE A 357 -44.14 -3.72 -1.32
N VAL A 358 -44.36 -3.24 -2.54
CA VAL A 358 -45.70 -3.15 -3.13
C VAL A 358 -46.22 -4.52 -3.59
N GLU A 359 -45.34 -5.40 -4.06
CA GLU A 359 -45.68 -6.72 -4.62
C GLU A 359 -45.84 -7.82 -3.54
N THR A 360 -45.46 -7.57 -2.29
CA THR A 360 -45.50 -8.56 -1.21
C THR A 360 -46.93 -9.06 -0.93
N GLN A 361 -47.17 -10.38 -1.01
CA GLN A 361 -48.49 -11.01 -0.86
C GLN A 361 -49.16 -10.79 0.51
N HIS A 362 -48.36 -10.75 1.58
CA HIS A 362 -48.82 -10.30 2.89
C HIS A 362 -48.75 -8.77 2.93
N LYS A 363 -49.90 -8.08 2.96
CA LYS A 363 -49.96 -6.60 3.00
C LYS A 363 -49.01 -6.08 4.08
N PRO A 364 -47.85 -5.50 3.73
CA PRO A 364 -46.97 -4.92 4.72
C PRO A 364 -47.70 -3.77 5.41
N VAL A 365 -47.27 -3.41 6.62
CA VAL A 365 -47.82 -2.25 7.34
C VAL A 365 -47.80 -1.05 6.40
N SER A 366 -48.99 -0.56 6.02
CA SER A 366 -49.11 0.50 5.00
C SER A 366 -48.07 1.60 5.20
N LEU A 367 -47.42 2.02 4.11
CA LEU A 367 -46.47 3.14 4.12
C LEU A 367 -47.08 4.41 4.72
N GLU A 368 -48.41 4.56 4.69
CA GLU A 368 -49.11 5.66 5.35
C GLU A 368 -48.99 5.61 6.89
N LYS A 369 -48.93 4.41 7.46
CA LYS A 369 -48.69 4.18 8.90
C LYS A 369 -47.20 4.27 9.27
N ALA A 370 -46.30 4.31 8.28
CA ALA A 370 -44.85 4.44 8.46
C ALA A 370 -44.30 5.71 7.77
N PRO A 371 -44.64 6.93 8.27
CA PRO A 371 -44.34 8.20 7.60
C PRO A 371 -42.83 8.42 7.37
N LYS A 372 -41.97 7.91 8.26
CA LYS A 372 -40.51 7.98 8.11
C LYS A 372 -40.02 7.22 6.88
N ILE A 373 -40.53 6.01 6.65
CA ILE A 373 -40.19 5.17 5.49
C ILE A 373 -40.81 5.73 4.22
N ARG A 374 -42.08 6.15 4.27
CA ARG A 374 -42.78 6.83 3.17
C ARG A 374 -41.98 8.01 2.63
N SER A 375 -41.37 8.81 3.52
CA SER A 375 -40.56 9.96 3.09
C SER A 375 -39.32 9.58 2.27
N ILE A 376 -38.79 8.36 2.40
CA ILE A 376 -37.68 7.88 1.56
C ILE A 376 -38.11 7.87 0.09
N PHE A 377 -39.23 7.22 -0.21
CA PHE A 377 -39.70 7.01 -1.57
C PHE A 377 -40.42 8.24 -2.16
N HIS A 378 -41.12 9.02 -1.33
CA HIS A 378 -41.92 10.17 -1.81
C HIS A 378 -41.25 11.53 -1.62
N THR A 379 -40.15 11.62 -0.86
CA THR A 379 -39.44 12.90 -0.65
C THR A 379 -37.97 12.82 -1.00
N TYR A 380 -37.25 11.75 -0.63
CA TYR A 380 -35.81 11.66 -0.88
C TYR A 380 -35.50 11.24 -2.31
N LEU A 381 -36.10 10.14 -2.75
CA LEU A 381 -35.89 9.56 -4.08
C LEU A 381 -36.26 10.54 -5.22
N PRO A 382 -37.42 11.25 -5.21
CA PRO A 382 -37.76 12.17 -6.29
C PRO A 382 -36.83 13.39 -6.33
N ASN A 383 -36.30 13.82 -5.19
CA ASN A 383 -35.40 14.96 -5.06
C ASN A 383 -33.91 14.58 -5.16
N LYS A 384 -33.57 13.34 -5.53
CA LYS A 384 -32.20 12.80 -5.59
C LYS A 384 -31.40 13.09 -4.31
N ARG A 385 -32.05 12.97 -3.14
CA ARG A 385 -31.42 13.16 -1.83
C ARG A 385 -30.89 11.84 -1.32
N ASN A 386 -29.70 11.87 -0.74
CA ASN A 386 -29.09 10.68 -0.16
C ASN A 386 -29.72 10.41 1.21
N ILE A 387 -29.91 9.14 1.53
CA ILE A 387 -30.39 8.73 2.85
C ILE A 387 -29.21 8.52 3.81
N SER A 388 -29.41 8.86 5.08
CA SER A 388 -28.44 8.60 6.15
C SER A 388 -28.48 7.13 6.58
N TYR A 389 -27.38 6.62 7.16
CA TYR A 389 -27.31 5.27 7.73
C TYR A 389 -28.44 4.97 8.74
N ASN A 390 -28.78 5.89 9.65
CA ASN A 390 -29.91 5.67 10.57
C ASN A 390 -31.24 5.44 9.84
N LYS A 391 -31.41 6.04 8.66
CA LYS A 391 -32.64 5.93 7.87
C LYS A 391 -32.61 4.68 6.98
N LEU A 392 -31.42 4.25 6.59
CA LEU A 392 -31.17 2.96 5.98
C LEU A 392 -31.52 1.83 6.95
N GLU A 393 -31.09 1.93 8.20
CA GLU A 393 -31.42 0.98 9.27
C GLU A 393 -32.93 0.90 9.56
N GLU A 394 -33.62 2.04 9.63
CA GLU A 394 -35.08 2.09 9.74
C GLU A 394 -35.75 1.36 8.57
N LEU A 395 -35.23 1.51 7.34
CA LEU A 395 -35.74 0.82 6.14
C LEU A 395 -35.49 -0.70 6.20
N ILE A 396 -34.28 -1.13 6.55
CA ILE A 396 -33.93 -2.56 6.68
C ILE A 396 -34.83 -3.21 7.73
N SER A 397 -34.98 -2.58 8.89
CA SER A 397 -35.82 -3.08 10.00
C SER A 397 -37.29 -3.19 9.58
N TYR A 398 -37.79 -2.21 8.82
CA TYR A 398 -39.14 -2.26 8.27
C TYR A 398 -39.31 -3.43 7.30
N CYS A 399 -38.37 -3.64 6.36
CA CYS A 399 -38.45 -4.75 5.42
C CYS A 399 -38.41 -6.11 6.14
N GLN A 400 -37.52 -6.29 7.12
CA GLN A 400 -37.43 -7.52 7.93
C GLN A 400 -38.70 -7.79 8.73
N ALA A 401 -39.24 -6.78 9.41
CA ALA A 401 -40.46 -6.92 10.22
C ALA A 401 -41.71 -7.25 9.40
N ASN A 402 -41.70 -6.93 8.10
CA ASN A 402 -42.81 -7.17 7.18
C ASN A 402 -42.55 -8.36 6.23
N GLY A 403 -41.47 -9.11 6.41
CA GLY A 403 -41.16 -10.29 5.58
C GLY A 403 -40.90 -9.95 4.10
N VAL A 404 -40.34 -8.78 3.81
CA VAL A 404 -40.00 -8.38 2.44
C VAL A 404 -38.68 -9.04 2.04
N GLU A 405 -38.74 -10.01 1.13
CA GLU A 405 -37.57 -10.69 0.59
C GLU A 405 -37.13 -10.04 -0.74
N CYS A 406 -35.92 -9.49 -0.78
CA CYS A 406 -35.29 -9.02 -2.02
C CYS A 406 -33.78 -9.14 -1.96
N ALA A 407 -33.13 -9.38 -3.11
CA ALA A 407 -31.68 -9.51 -3.21
C ALA A 407 -30.96 -8.21 -2.81
N GLU A 408 -31.59 -7.08 -3.11
CA GLU A 408 -31.13 -5.73 -2.78
C GLU A 408 -31.09 -5.47 -1.27
N LEU A 409 -31.87 -6.19 -0.45
CA LEU A 409 -31.82 -6.08 1.00
C LEU A 409 -30.46 -6.51 1.55
N ALA A 410 -29.88 -7.58 1.00
CA ALA A 410 -28.56 -8.06 1.39
C ALA A 410 -27.48 -7.02 1.05
N GLN A 411 -27.61 -6.34 -0.09
CA GLN A 411 -26.73 -5.22 -0.46
C GLN A 411 -26.84 -4.06 0.54
N LEU A 412 -28.05 -3.69 0.95
CA LEU A 412 -28.26 -2.64 1.97
C LEU A 412 -27.69 -3.03 3.34
N GLN A 413 -27.82 -4.30 3.73
CA GLN A 413 -27.25 -4.82 4.97
C GLN A 413 -25.72 -4.77 4.95
N GLN A 414 -25.08 -5.14 3.83
CA GLN A 414 -23.63 -5.01 3.67
C GLN A 414 -23.17 -3.55 3.76
N LEU A 415 -23.89 -2.63 3.13
CA LEU A 415 -23.61 -1.19 3.24
C LEU A 415 -23.72 -0.72 4.70
N GLN A 416 -24.78 -1.13 5.40
CA GLN A 416 -24.98 -0.82 6.82
C GLN A 416 -23.87 -1.38 7.71
N GLN A 417 -23.38 -2.60 7.43
CA GLN A 417 -22.29 -3.23 8.17
C GLN A 417 -20.95 -2.52 7.96
N ARG A 418 -20.60 -2.19 6.71
CA ARG A 418 -19.35 -1.47 6.38
C ARG A 418 -19.35 -0.03 6.90
N HIS A 419 -20.52 0.62 6.84
CA HIS A 419 -20.74 1.97 7.37
C HIS A 419 -19.70 3.00 6.90
N TYR A 420 -19.20 2.88 5.66
CA TYR A 420 -18.21 3.81 5.11
C TYR A 420 -18.82 5.18 4.82
N PHE A 421 -18.03 6.22 4.99
CA PHE A 421 -18.38 7.53 4.51
C PHE A 421 -17.97 7.68 3.05
N TYR A 422 -18.93 7.82 2.14
CA TYR A 422 -18.64 8.02 0.72
C TYR A 422 -18.49 9.51 0.39
N ASP A 423 -17.31 9.88 -0.10
CA ASP A 423 -17.05 11.25 -0.51
C ASP A 423 -16.64 11.35 -1.98
N ARG A 424 -17.13 12.39 -2.66
CA ARG A 424 -16.83 12.58 -4.08
C ARG A 424 -15.44 13.14 -4.30
N ILE A 425 -14.80 12.69 -5.36
CA ILE A 425 -13.54 13.22 -5.84
C ILE A 425 -13.76 14.65 -6.39
N THR A 426 -12.80 15.53 -6.13
CA THR A 426 -12.83 16.93 -6.59
C THR A 426 -11.63 17.29 -7.45
N SER A 427 -10.47 16.69 -7.20
CA SER A 427 -9.32 16.81 -8.08
C SER A 427 -8.54 15.49 -8.10
N ILE A 428 -7.93 15.25 -9.25
CA ILE A 428 -6.95 14.20 -9.51
C ILE A 428 -5.76 14.90 -10.15
N GLU A 429 -4.63 14.92 -9.47
CA GLU A 429 -3.43 15.65 -9.88
C GLU A 429 -2.29 14.65 -10.11
N ALA A 430 -1.61 14.74 -11.25
CA ALA A 430 -0.42 13.93 -11.50
C ALA A 430 0.76 14.48 -10.69
N GLY A 431 1.56 13.56 -10.13
CA GLY A 431 2.72 13.87 -9.32
C GLY A 431 3.85 12.86 -9.51
N GLU A 432 4.93 13.05 -8.76
CA GLU A 432 5.98 12.06 -8.59
C GLU A 432 6.39 12.05 -7.12
N ALA A 433 6.38 10.88 -6.50
CA ALA A 433 6.76 10.72 -5.10
C ALA A 433 7.45 9.38 -4.86
N GLU A 434 8.14 9.27 -3.73
CA GLU A 434 8.60 7.98 -3.23
C GLU A 434 7.41 7.18 -2.71
N VAL A 435 7.31 5.92 -3.14
CA VAL A 435 6.18 5.06 -2.82
C VAL A 435 6.61 3.75 -2.19
N ALA A 436 5.75 3.22 -1.34
CA ALA A 436 5.89 1.94 -0.67
C ALA A 436 4.52 1.27 -0.53
N ASP A 437 4.54 0.01 -0.13
CA ASP A 437 3.32 -0.75 0.17
C ASP A 437 3.52 -1.60 1.43
N LEU A 438 2.42 -1.95 2.09
CA LEU A 438 2.41 -2.89 3.22
C LEU A 438 1.74 -4.18 2.81
N SER A 439 2.46 -5.29 2.95
CA SER A 439 1.93 -6.65 2.77
C SER A 439 0.98 -7.03 3.89
N VAL A 440 -0.30 -7.16 3.56
CA VAL A 440 -1.34 -7.70 4.45
C VAL A 440 -1.79 -9.04 3.89
N PRO A 441 -1.33 -10.17 4.46
CA PRO A 441 -1.65 -11.51 3.95
C PRO A 441 -3.14 -11.84 4.02
N GLN A 442 -3.83 -11.35 5.05
CA GLN A 442 -5.26 -11.57 5.26
C GLN A 442 -6.07 -10.41 4.66
N GLY A 443 -7.02 -10.70 3.76
CA GLY A 443 -7.92 -9.71 3.16
C GLY A 443 -7.28 -8.77 2.12
N HIS A 444 -5.94 -8.72 2.01
CA HIS A 444 -5.20 -7.93 1.01
C HIS A 444 -5.64 -6.46 0.90
N ALA A 445 -6.08 -5.88 2.02
CA ALA A 445 -6.51 -4.50 2.06
C ALA A 445 -6.09 -3.84 3.38
N PHE A 446 -5.87 -2.54 3.33
CA PHE A 446 -5.59 -1.71 4.50
C PHE A 446 -6.16 -0.31 4.33
N VAL A 447 -6.35 0.42 5.43
CA VAL A 447 -6.83 1.81 5.40
C VAL A 447 -5.69 2.81 5.49
N ALA A 448 -5.58 3.69 4.49
CA ALA A 448 -4.59 4.78 4.45
C ALA A 448 -5.27 6.13 4.18
N ASN A 449 -5.00 7.13 5.00
CA ASN A 449 -5.69 8.43 4.99
C ASN A 449 -7.24 8.31 5.02
N GLY A 450 -7.76 7.22 5.60
CA GLY A 450 -9.17 6.87 5.58
C GLY A 450 -9.63 6.10 4.35
N PHE A 451 -8.87 6.07 3.25
CA PHE A 451 -9.21 5.31 2.05
C PHE A 451 -8.90 3.83 2.24
N VAL A 452 -9.88 2.99 1.89
CA VAL A 452 -9.68 1.54 1.83
C VAL A 452 -8.86 1.21 0.57
N SER A 453 -7.64 0.72 0.76
CA SER A 453 -6.62 0.45 -0.27
C SER A 453 -6.38 -1.04 -0.43
N HIS A 454 -6.08 -1.51 -1.65
CA HIS A 454 -5.81 -2.91 -1.96
C HIS A 454 -4.31 -3.21 -2.15
N ASN A 455 -3.88 -4.40 -1.77
CA ASN A 455 -2.52 -4.92 -1.88
C ASN A 455 -2.29 -5.70 -3.21
N SER A 456 -1.09 -5.69 -3.80
CA SER A 456 -0.82 -6.38 -5.08
C SER A 456 -0.70 -7.91 -4.94
N THR A 457 -1.41 -8.70 -5.76
CA THR A 457 -0.93 -10.01 -6.29
C THR A 457 -1.89 -10.56 -7.37
N TYR A 458 -1.46 -10.61 -8.65
CA TYR A 458 -2.26 -11.16 -9.76
C TYR A 458 -2.49 -12.68 -9.62
N MET A 459 -1.46 -13.41 -9.19
CA MET A 459 -1.54 -14.87 -9.00
C MET A 459 -2.54 -15.26 -7.90
N ARG A 460 -2.52 -14.56 -6.75
CA ARG A 460 -3.50 -14.79 -5.67
C ARG A 460 -4.92 -14.46 -6.11
N GLN A 461 -5.12 -13.40 -6.91
CA GLN A 461 -6.43 -13.06 -7.45
C GLN A 461 -7.03 -14.22 -8.27
N THR A 462 -6.24 -14.86 -9.14
CA THR A 462 -6.71 -16.00 -9.94
C THR A 462 -7.11 -17.19 -9.07
N ALA A 463 -6.31 -17.52 -8.06
CA ALA A 463 -6.64 -18.61 -7.13
C ALA A 463 -7.91 -18.35 -6.32
N LEU A 464 -8.10 -17.13 -5.82
CA LEU A 464 -9.29 -16.75 -5.08
C LEU A 464 -10.55 -16.81 -5.95
N VAL A 465 -10.47 -16.40 -7.22
CA VAL A 465 -11.60 -16.51 -8.17
C VAL A 465 -12.00 -17.97 -8.37
N VAL A 466 -11.02 -18.87 -8.58
CA VAL A 466 -11.28 -20.31 -8.73
C VAL A 466 -11.90 -20.90 -7.46
N LEU A 467 -11.37 -20.55 -6.29
CA LEU A 467 -11.87 -21.03 -5.01
C LEU A 467 -13.32 -20.60 -4.77
N LEU A 468 -13.63 -19.31 -4.98
CA LEU A 468 -14.98 -18.77 -4.83
C LEU A 468 -16.00 -19.50 -5.73
N ALA A 469 -15.61 -19.81 -6.96
CA ALA A 469 -16.49 -20.55 -7.87
C ALA A 469 -16.78 -21.98 -7.40
N HIS A 470 -15.78 -22.68 -6.86
CA HIS A 470 -15.97 -24.06 -6.37
C HIS A 470 -16.71 -24.11 -5.03
N ILE A 471 -16.67 -23.02 -4.25
CA ILE A 471 -17.52 -22.84 -3.05
C ILE A 471 -18.99 -22.53 -3.45
N GLY A 472 -19.26 -22.18 -4.71
CA GLY A 472 -20.58 -21.79 -5.20
C GLY A 472 -20.93 -20.32 -4.94
N SER A 473 -19.92 -19.48 -4.69
CA SER A 473 -20.07 -18.03 -4.51
C SER A 473 -19.93 -17.28 -5.85
N PHE A 474 -20.51 -16.09 -5.93
CA PHE A 474 -20.22 -15.16 -7.04
C PHE A 474 -18.73 -14.82 -7.08
N VAL A 475 -18.19 -14.74 -8.30
CA VAL A 475 -16.79 -14.39 -8.55
C VAL A 475 -16.65 -12.94 -9.01
N PRO A 476 -15.59 -12.22 -8.62
CA PRO A 476 -15.37 -10.81 -8.98
C PRO A 476 -14.87 -10.65 -10.43
N ALA A 477 -15.72 -10.95 -11.41
CA ALA A 477 -15.45 -10.81 -12.84
C ALA A 477 -16.72 -10.42 -13.63
N GLN A 478 -16.57 -9.75 -14.78
CA GLN A 478 -17.69 -9.46 -15.68
C GLN A 478 -18.27 -10.73 -16.30
N GLN A 479 -17.40 -11.69 -16.63
CA GLN A 479 -17.72 -13.04 -17.06
C GLN A 479 -16.55 -13.95 -16.67
N ALA A 480 -16.84 -15.16 -16.18
CA ALA A 480 -15.81 -16.14 -15.81
C ALA A 480 -16.23 -17.53 -16.27
N THR A 481 -15.36 -18.18 -17.04
CA THR A 481 -15.45 -19.60 -17.37
C THR A 481 -14.32 -20.31 -16.64
N ILE A 482 -14.68 -21.20 -15.72
CA ILE A 482 -13.71 -21.87 -14.83
C ILE A 482 -13.74 -23.35 -15.17
N GLY A 483 -12.55 -23.93 -15.41
CA GLY A 483 -12.39 -25.34 -15.72
C GLY A 483 -12.59 -26.24 -14.50
N PRO A 484 -12.68 -27.57 -14.68
CA PRO A 484 -12.76 -28.52 -13.57
C PRO A 484 -11.43 -28.51 -12.82
N ILE A 485 -11.41 -27.91 -11.63
CA ILE A 485 -10.19 -27.80 -10.81
C ILE A 485 -10.34 -28.65 -9.54
N ASP A 486 -9.38 -29.54 -9.31
CA ASP A 486 -9.41 -30.47 -8.18
C ASP A 486 -8.60 -29.99 -6.96
N GLY A 487 -7.59 -29.16 -7.19
CA GLY A 487 -6.75 -28.60 -6.13
C GLY A 487 -6.04 -27.32 -6.56
N ILE A 488 -5.78 -26.44 -5.60
CA ILE A 488 -4.97 -25.23 -5.78
C ILE A 488 -3.66 -25.41 -5.01
N PHE A 489 -2.55 -25.41 -5.74
CA PHE A 489 -1.20 -25.53 -5.19
C PHE A 489 -0.47 -24.20 -5.35
N THR A 490 0.15 -23.72 -4.29
CA THR A 490 0.78 -22.40 -4.30
C THR A 490 2.18 -22.43 -3.72
N ARG A 491 3.12 -21.87 -4.45
CA ARG A 491 4.42 -21.42 -3.97
C ARG A 491 4.51 -19.91 -4.18
N ILE A 492 3.87 -19.14 -3.29
CA ILE A 492 3.87 -17.67 -3.31
C ILE A 492 4.44 -17.18 -1.97
N GLY A 493 5.77 -17.14 -1.88
CA GLY A 493 6.53 -16.67 -0.71
C GLY A 493 6.49 -17.61 0.50
N ALA A 494 7.64 -17.79 1.16
CA ALA A 494 7.74 -18.47 2.46
C ALA A 494 7.84 -17.42 3.57
N SER A 495 7.15 -17.64 4.68
CA SER A 495 7.56 -17.15 5.99
C SER A 495 8.78 -17.95 6.45
N ASP A 496 9.79 -17.29 7.02
CA ASP A 496 10.93 -17.96 7.66
C ASP A 496 10.45 -18.92 8.77
N ASP A 497 10.95 -20.14 8.76
CA ASP A 497 10.88 -21.05 9.91
C ASP A 497 12.23 -21.08 10.64
N LEU A 498 12.58 -19.93 11.22
CA LEU A 498 13.75 -19.77 12.10
C LEU A 498 13.66 -20.66 13.35
N ALA A 499 12.45 -21.05 13.77
CA ALA A 499 12.22 -21.96 14.89
C ALA A 499 12.58 -23.42 14.55
N GLY A 500 12.42 -23.82 13.28
CA GLY A 500 12.74 -25.16 12.78
C GLY A 500 14.16 -25.38 12.24
N GLY A 501 14.99 -24.32 12.13
CA GLY A 501 16.39 -24.42 11.68
C GLY A 501 16.58 -24.78 10.20
N ARG A 502 15.58 -24.53 9.33
CA ARG A 502 15.64 -24.86 7.90
C ARG A 502 15.96 -23.63 7.06
N SER A 503 16.86 -23.78 6.08
CA SER A 503 17.21 -22.73 5.11
C SER A 503 15.98 -22.33 4.28
N THR A 504 15.87 -21.04 3.93
CA THR A 504 14.79 -20.49 3.09
C THR A 504 14.66 -21.22 1.76
N PHE A 505 15.80 -21.61 1.17
CA PHE A 505 15.84 -22.42 -0.05
C PHE A 505 15.36 -23.87 0.18
N MET A 506 15.62 -24.46 1.36
CA MET A 506 15.14 -25.82 1.66
C MET A 506 13.62 -25.86 1.82
N VAL A 507 13.02 -24.84 2.45
CA VAL A 507 11.56 -24.70 2.54
C VAL A 507 10.96 -24.53 1.15
N GLU A 508 11.56 -23.68 0.32
CA GLU A 508 11.17 -23.51 -1.08
C GLU A 508 11.17 -24.81 -1.88
N MET A 509 12.23 -25.62 -1.75
CA MET A 509 12.34 -26.91 -2.44
C MET A 509 11.37 -27.94 -1.89
N THR A 510 11.07 -27.92 -0.59
CA THR A 510 10.09 -28.83 0.02
C THR A 510 8.68 -28.53 -0.47
N GLU A 511 8.31 -27.26 -0.52
CA GLU A 511 7.02 -26.83 -1.07
C GLU A 511 6.93 -27.17 -2.56
N THR A 512 7.98 -26.90 -3.33
CA THR A 512 8.06 -27.28 -4.75
C THR A 512 7.87 -28.79 -4.91
N ALA A 513 8.58 -29.61 -4.13
CA ALA A 513 8.45 -31.06 -4.20
C ALA A 513 7.02 -31.52 -3.86
N ASN A 514 6.37 -30.88 -2.88
CA ASN A 514 4.98 -31.18 -2.54
C ASN A 514 4.01 -30.85 -3.69
N ILE A 515 4.26 -29.76 -4.41
CA ILE A 515 3.48 -29.39 -5.61
C ILE A 515 3.71 -30.42 -6.72
N LEU A 516 4.97 -30.73 -7.03
CA LEU A 516 5.31 -31.65 -8.13
C LEU A 516 4.78 -33.08 -7.89
N HIS A 517 4.76 -33.56 -6.66
CA HIS A 517 4.26 -34.91 -6.35
C HIS A 517 2.73 -35.03 -6.33
N ASN A 518 2.01 -33.95 -6.00
CA ASN A 518 0.56 -34.01 -5.75
C ASN A 518 -0.29 -33.30 -6.81
N ALA A 519 0.30 -32.42 -7.62
CA ALA A 519 -0.44 -31.74 -8.67
C ALA A 519 -0.91 -32.75 -9.73
N THR A 520 -2.16 -32.60 -10.15
CA THR A 520 -2.76 -33.35 -11.25
C THR A 520 -2.97 -32.45 -12.46
N ARG A 521 -3.38 -33.04 -13.59
CA ARG A 521 -3.75 -32.30 -14.81
C ARG A 521 -4.89 -31.29 -14.61
N ASN A 522 -5.74 -31.49 -13.61
CA ASN A 522 -6.84 -30.59 -13.28
C ASN A 522 -6.47 -29.58 -12.18
N SER A 523 -5.25 -29.62 -11.65
CA SER A 523 -4.86 -28.72 -10.57
C SER A 523 -4.47 -27.34 -11.09
N LEU A 524 -4.73 -26.31 -10.29
CA LEU A 524 -4.23 -24.95 -10.48
C LEU A 524 -2.94 -24.77 -9.68
N VAL A 525 -1.83 -24.55 -10.35
CA VAL A 525 -0.50 -24.38 -9.74
C VAL A 525 -0.04 -22.94 -9.89
N LEU A 526 0.42 -22.33 -8.81
CA LEU A 526 1.00 -20.99 -8.78
C LEU A 526 2.46 -21.08 -8.32
N MET A 527 3.40 -20.73 -9.19
CA MET A 527 4.83 -20.74 -8.90
C MET A 527 5.38 -19.32 -8.99
N ASP A 528 5.95 -18.81 -7.90
CA ASP A 528 6.52 -17.46 -7.82
C ASP A 528 8.02 -17.51 -7.52
N GLU A 529 8.84 -17.07 -8.50
CA GLU A 529 10.29 -16.86 -8.38
C GLU A 529 11.10 -18.03 -7.79
N ILE A 530 10.76 -19.25 -8.20
CA ILE A 530 11.54 -20.45 -7.83
C ILE A 530 12.98 -20.36 -8.32
N GLY A 531 13.93 -20.77 -7.47
CA GLY A 531 15.36 -20.81 -7.76
C GLY A 531 16.14 -19.57 -7.32
N ARG A 532 15.49 -18.53 -6.77
CA ARG A 532 16.16 -17.28 -6.36
C ARG A 532 17.17 -17.46 -5.20
N GLY A 533 16.95 -18.44 -4.32
CA GLY A 533 17.75 -18.66 -3.11
C GLY A 533 19.08 -19.40 -3.28
N THR A 534 19.51 -19.70 -4.52
CA THR A 534 20.71 -20.50 -4.82
C THR A 534 21.56 -19.85 -5.93
N SER A 535 22.61 -20.53 -6.40
CA SER A 535 23.43 -20.06 -7.52
C SER A 535 22.56 -19.82 -8.77
N THR A 536 22.91 -18.83 -9.59
CA THR A 536 22.09 -18.43 -10.74
C THR A 536 21.86 -19.57 -11.72
N PHE A 537 22.87 -20.41 -11.95
CA PHE A 537 22.76 -21.57 -12.83
C PHE A 537 21.95 -22.70 -12.20
N ASP A 538 22.15 -23.00 -10.91
CA ASP A 538 21.35 -24.04 -10.24
C ASP A 538 19.88 -23.63 -10.15
N GLY A 539 19.62 -22.35 -9.84
CA GLY A 539 18.28 -21.79 -9.76
C GLY A 539 17.56 -21.81 -11.10
N LEU A 540 18.26 -21.41 -12.18
CA LEU A 540 17.74 -21.50 -13.54
C LEU A 540 17.45 -22.95 -13.95
N SER A 541 18.38 -23.86 -13.72
CA SER A 541 18.22 -25.28 -14.09
C SER A 541 17.05 -25.94 -13.34
N LEU A 542 16.89 -25.65 -12.05
CA LEU A 542 15.76 -26.15 -11.26
C LEU A 542 14.43 -25.54 -11.73
N ALA A 543 14.39 -24.22 -11.95
CA ALA A 543 13.20 -23.55 -12.45
C ALA A 543 12.77 -24.10 -13.82
N TRP A 544 13.74 -24.32 -14.71
CA TRP A 544 13.52 -24.93 -16.02
C TRP A 544 12.94 -26.34 -15.91
N ALA A 545 13.60 -27.22 -15.15
CA ALA A 545 13.15 -28.60 -14.98
C ALA A 545 11.76 -28.69 -14.31
N CYS A 546 11.47 -27.81 -13.36
CA CYS A 546 10.14 -27.76 -12.72
C CYS A 546 9.06 -27.29 -13.70
N ALA A 547 9.34 -26.27 -14.52
CA ALA A 547 8.42 -25.78 -15.54
C ALA A 547 8.16 -26.85 -16.61
N GLU A 548 9.20 -27.53 -17.06
CA GLU A 548 9.11 -28.66 -17.99
C GLU A 548 8.25 -29.79 -17.43
N TYR A 549 8.51 -30.23 -16.19
CA TYR A 549 7.76 -31.30 -15.54
C TYR A 549 6.26 -30.95 -15.38
N LEU A 550 5.95 -29.73 -14.94
CA LEU A 550 4.57 -29.28 -14.75
C LEU A 550 3.82 -29.12 -16.09
N ALA A 551 4.52 -28.71 -17.15
CA ALA A 551 3.93 -28.54 -18.46
C ALA A 551 3.71 -29.88 -19.17
N ASP A 552 4.73 -30.73 -19.25
CA ASP A 552 4.72 -31.93 -20.08
C ASP A 552 4.16 -33.16 -19.34
N GLN A 553 4.69 -33.45 -18.15
CA GLN A 553 4.35 -34.68 -17.41
C GLN A 553 3.03 -34.55 -16.66
N VAL A 554 2.82 -33.45 -15.93
CA VAL A 554 1.58 -33.23 -15.16
C VAL A 554 0.47 -32.64 -16.02
N GLY A 555 0.80 -31.64 -16.85
CA GLY A 555 -0.15 -30.92 -17.69
C GLY A 555 -1.13 -30.05 -16.89
N ALA A 556 -0.74 -29.56 -15.72
CA ALA A 556 -1.57 -28.75 -14.82
C ALA A 556 -1.78 -27.31 -15.32
N TYR A 557 -2.86 -26.66 -14.87
CA TYR A 557 -3.08 -25.23 -15.08
C TYR A 557 -2.07 -24.43 -14.25
N THR A 558 -0.97 -24.02 -14.86
CA THR A 558 0.13 -23.37 -14.11
C THR A 558 0.30 -21.89 -14.48
N LEU A 559 0.36 -21.02 -13.48
CA LEU A 559 0.91 -19.66 -13.57
C LEU A 559 2.32 -19.66 -13.00
N PHE A 560 3.32 -19.39 -13.84
CA PHE A 560 4.73 -19.47 -13.48
C PHE A 560 5.38 -18.09 -13.61
N ALA A 561 5.52 -17.38 -12.49
CA ALA A 561 6.21 -16.09 -12.44
C ALA A 561 7.72 -16.27 -12.25
N THR A 562 8.51 -15.67 -13.15
CA THR A 562 9.96 -15.81 -13.13
C THR A 562 10.69 -14.55 -13.57
N HIS A 563 11.90 -14.37 -13.04
CA HIS A 563 12.87 -13.36 -13.46
C HIS A 563 13.90 -13.92 -14.47
N TYR A 564 13.93 -15.23 -14.68
CA TYR A 564 14.79 -15.89 -15.65
C TYR A 564 14.25 -15.68 -17.07
N PHE A 565 15.00 -14.92 -17.87
CA PHE A 565 14.64 -14.64 -19.25
C PHE A 565 14.76 -15.89 -20.12
N GLU A 566 15.68 -16.78 -19.79
CA GLU A 566 15.93 -18.02 -20.52
C GLU A 566 14.67 -18.89 -20.60
N LEU A 567 13.84 -18.90 -19.55
CA LEU A 567 12.57 -19.63 -19.51
C LEU A 567 11.55 -19.15 -20.55
N THR A 568 11.70 -17.94 -21.11
CA THR A 568 10.81 -17.49 -22.20
C THR A 568 11.01 -18.26 -23.50
N ARG A 569 12.04 -19.10 -23.61
CA ARG A 569 12.22 -19.99 -24.78
C ARG A 569 11.38 -21.26 -24.69
N LEU A 570 10.83 -21.58 -23.52
CA LEU A 570 10.05 -22.81 -23.32
C LEU A 570 8.85 -22.98 -24.27
N PRO A 571 8.09 -21.93 -24.67
CA PRO A 571 7.05 -22.06 -25.69
C PRO A 571 7.52 -22.49 -27.08
N GLU A 572 8.81 -22.32 -27.40
CA GLU A 572 9.38 -22.83 -28.67
C GLU A 572 9.55 -24.35 -28.64
N LEU A 573 9.71 -24.93 -27.44
CA LEU A 573 9.91 -26.35 -27.21
C LEU A 573 8.60 -27.09 -26.89
N PHE A 574 7.66 -26.42 -26.21
CA PHE A 574 6.41 -27.02 -25.74
C PHE A 574 5.19 -26.22 -26.21
N HIS A 575 4.30 -26.89 -26.94
CA HIS A 575 3.09 -26.30 -27.53
C HIS A 575 2.02 -25.86 -26.51
N ASN A 576 2.13 -26.30 -25.25
CA ASN A 576 1.18 -26.04 -24.18
C ASN A 576 1.65 -24.96 -23.18
N ILE A 577 2.75 -24.26 -23.49
CA ILE A 577 3.30 -23.15 -22.73
C ILE A 577 3.11 -21.87 -23.56
N ALA A 578 2.61 -20.81 -22.93
CA ALA A 578 2.56 -19.49 -23.54
C ALA A 578 3.26 -18.46 -22.65
N ASN A 579 3.99 -17.54 -23.29
CA ASN A 579 4.59 -16.41 -22.60
C ASN A 579 3.59 -15.27 -22.49
N VAL A 580 3.60 -14.67 -21.32
CA VAL A 580 2.81 -13.50 -21.01
C VAL A 580 3.73 -12.55 -20.24
N HIS A 581 3.70 -11.27 -20.58
CA HIS A 581 4.54 -10.28 -19.90
C HIS A 581 3.73 -9.04 -19.51
N LEU A 582 4.26 -8.31 -18.54
CA LEU A 582 3.79 -6.97 -18.22
C LEU A 582 4.50 -5.96 -19.13
N GLU A 583 3.75 -5.25 -19.96
CA GLU A 583 4.31 -4.31 -20.92
C GLU A 583 5.06 -3.16 -20.23
N ALA A 584 6.22 -2.78 -20.78
CA ALA A 584 6.98 -1.61 -20.40
C ALA A 584 7.40 -0.82 -21.65
N VAL A 585 7.15 0.49 -21.67
CA VAL A 585 7.44 1.39 -22.78
C VAL A 585 8.62 2.28 -22.43
N GLU A 586 9.60 2.38 -23.33
CA GLU A 586 10.77 3.25 -23.20
C GLU A 586 10.49 4.60 -23.88
N GLN A 587 10.58 5.70 -23.12
CA GLN A 587 10.40 7.05 -23.64
C GLN A 587 11.40 8.00 -22.97
N ASP A 588 12.27 8.66 -23.74
CA ASP A 588 13.26 9.65 -23.28
C ASP A 588 14.21 9.16 -22.15
N ASP A 589 14.89 8.02 -22.35
CA ASP A 589 15.75 7.34 -21.35
C ASP A 589 15.01 6.94 -20.04
N LYS A 590 13.67 6.91 -20.05
CA LYS A 590 12.83 6.51 -18.93
C LYS A 590 11.98 5.30 -19.30
N LEU A 591 11.96 4.32 -18.40
CA LEU A 591 11.10 3.15 -18.52
C LEU A 591 9.75 3.42 -17.86
N ILE A 592 8.66 3.12 -18.56
CA ILE A 592 7.28 3.30 -18.07
C ILE A 592 6.57 1.94 -18.13
N PHE A 593 6.27 1.34 -16.97
CA PHE A 593 5.51 0.10 -16.89
C PHE A 593 4.02 0.36 -17.16
N MET A 594 3.44 -0.33 -18.14
CA MET A 594 2.03 -0.20 -18.56
C MET A 594 1.11 -1.15 -17.79
N HIS A 595 1.66 -2.04 -16.95
CA HIS A 595 0.99 -3.02 -16.09
C HIS A 595 -0.16 -3.80 -16.75
N THR A 596 -0.14 -3.86 -18.08
CA THR A 596 -1.09 -4.57 -18.91
C THR A 596 -0.43 -5.88 -19.29
N VAL A 597 -1.13 -6.96 -19.01
CA VAL A 597 -0.71 -8.33 -19.34
C VAL A 597 -0.89 -8.49 -20.85
N LYS A 598 0.22 -8.62 -21.59
CA LYS A 598 0.24 -8.84 -23.04
C LYS A 598 0.82 -10.19 -23.38
N ASP A 599 0.33 -10.76 -24.48
CA ASP A 599 0.85 -12.01 -25.03
C ASP A 599 2.28 -11.81 -25.57
N GLY A 600 3.10 -12.84 -25.40
CA GLY A 600 4.50 -12.87 -25.87
C GLY A 600 5.52 -12.73 -24.74
N PRO A 601 6.80 -13.04 -25.03
CA PRO A 601 7.90 -12.84 -24.10
C PRO A 601 8.18 -11.36 -23.87
N ALA A 602 8.76 -11.00 -22.71
CA ALA A 602 9.35 -9.68 -22.56
C ALA A 602 10.49 -9.50 -23.59
N ASN A 603 10.66 -8.31 -24.15
CA ASN A 603 11.64 -8.10 -25.24
C ASN A 603 13.05 -7.75 -24.74
N LYS A 604 13.23 -7.34 -23.47
CA LYS A 604 14.51 -6.93 -22.86
C LYS A 604 14.50 -7.12 -21.34
N SER A 605 15.67 -7.42 -20.76
CA SER A 605 15.91 -7.18 -19.33
C SER A 605 16.18 -5.70 -19.11
N TYR A 606 15.45 -5.08 -18.19
CA TYR A 606 15.57 -3.66 -17.89
C TYR A 606 16.49 -3.36 -16.71
N GLY A 607 17.28 -4.32 -16.23
CA GLY A 607 18.05 -4.21 -14.99
C GLY A 607 18.98 -2.99 -14.92
N LEU A 608 19.69 -2.67 -16.01
CA LEU A 608 20.58 -1.50 -16.06
C LEU A 608 19.82 -0.17 -16.12
N GLN A 609 18.65 -0.17 -16.77
CA GLN A 609 17.76 0.99 -16.86
C GLN A 609 17.06 1.23 -15.52
N VAL A 610 16.70 0.17 -14.80
CA VAL A 610 16.22 0.23 -13.41
C VAL A 610 17.33 0.73 -12.49
N ALA A 611 18.59 0.33 -12.69
CA ALA A 611 19.74 0.87 -11.96
C ALA A 611 19.92 2.39 -12.21
N LEU A 612 19.81 2.83 -13.48
CA LEU A 612 19.82 4.26 -13.84
C LEU A 612 18.67 5.03 -13.17
N LEU A 613 17.47 4.42 -13.12
CA LEU A 613 16.29 4.94 -12.42
C LEU A 613 16.44 4.89 -10.88
N ALA A 614 17.30 4.03 -10.35
CA ALA A 614 17.68 3.93 -8.92
C ALA A 614 18.74 4.93 -8.50
N GLY A 615 19.14 5.83 -9.41
CA GLY A 615 20.14 6.83 -9.11
C GLY A 615 21.54 6.25 -9.01
N VAL A 616 21.75 5.02 -9.49
CA VAL A 616 23.10 4.47 -9.63
C VAL A 616 23.89 5.40 -10.55
N PRO A 617 25.08 5.89 -10.14
CA PRO A 617 25.84 6.85 -10.91
C PRO A 617 26.03 6.43 -12.37
N LYS A 618 25.86 7.37 -13.31
CA LYS A 618 25.90 7.08 -14.75
C LYS A 618 27.20 6.39 -15.18
N ASN A 619 28.32 6.68 -14.53
CA ASN A 619 29.60 6.01 -14.75
C ASN A 619 29.55 4.52 -14.34
N VAL A 620 28.91 4.19 -13.22
CA VAL A 620 28.72 2.81 -12.74
C VAL A 620 27.76 2.06 -13.68
N VAL A 621 26.64 2.67 -14.08
CA VAL A 621 25.72 2.03 -15.06
C VAL A 621 26.40 1.84 -16.41
N LYS A 622 27.23 2.80 -16.84
CA LYS A 622 28.01 2.68 -18.08
C LYS A 622 29.04 1.55 -17.99
N GLN A 623 29.72 1.38 -16.86
CA GLN A 623 30.61 0.24 -16.61
C GLN A 623 29.84 -1.07 -16.55
N ALA A 624 28.71 -1.12 -15.84
CA ALA A 624 27.85 -2.28 -15.77
C ALA A 624 27.27 -2.67 -17.13
N SER A 625 26.99 -1.71 -18.02
CA SER A 625 26.61 -1.95 -19.41
C SER A 625 27.75 -2.55 -20.24
N VAL A 626 29.00 -2.11 -20.03
CA VAL A 626 30.17 -2.74 -20.67
C VAL A 626 30.36 -4.17 -20.18
N HIS A 627 30.24 -4.42 -18.88
CA HIS A 627 30.33 -5.77 -18.32
C HIS A 627 29.17 -6.66 -18.76
N LEU A 628 27.94 -6.15 -18.85
CA LEU A 628 26.80 -6.90 -19.36
C LEU A 628 27.05 -7.31 -20.81
N LYS A 629 27.53 -6.40 -21.67
CA LYS A 629 27.89 -6.74 -23.06
C LYS A 629 29.00 -7.78 -23.12
N GLN A 630 30.02 -7.68 -22.27
CA GLN A 630 31.09 -8.69 -22.20
C GLN A 630 30.56 -10.05 -21.76
N LEU A 631 29.64 -10.11 -20.79
CA LEU A 631 29.02 -11.36 -20.34
C LEU A 631 28.07 -11.95 -21.40
N GLU A 632 27.31 -11.11 -22.10
CA GLU A 632 26.48 -11.51 -23.24
C GLU A 632 27.34 -12.04 -24.40
N GLU A 633 28.44 -11.36 -24.74
CA GLU A 633 29.41 -11.80 -25.76
C GLU A 633 30.13 -13.08 -25.34
N GLN A 634 30.52 -13.22 -24.07
CA GLN A 634 31.09 -14.45 -23.53
C GLN A 634 30.08 -15.60 -23.53
N GLN A 635 28.81 -15.36 -23.20
CA GLN A 635 27.75 -16.36 -23.31
C GLN A 635 27.51 -16.76 -24.78
N LEU A 636 27.53 -15.81 -25.72
CA LEU A 636 27.43 -16.09 -27.15
C LEU A 636 28.63 -16.90 -27.66
N GLN A 637 29.85 -16.61 -27.19
CA GLN A 637 31.05 -17.36 -27.53
C GLN A 637 31.08 -18.76 -26.90
N MET A 638 30.64 -18.90 -25.64
CA MET A 638 30.52 -20.18 -24.96
C MET A 638 29.39 -21.03 -25.55
N ALA A 639 28.26 -20.44 -25.96
CA ALA A 639 27.17 -21.13 -26.64
C ALA A 639 27.60 -21.58 -28.06
N ALA A 640 28.37 -20.74 -28.78
CA ALA A 640 28.96 -21.11 -30.06
C ALA A 640 30.00 -22.24 -29.93
N GLN A 641 30.76 -22.28 -28.82
CA GLN A 641 31.71 -23.36 -28.52
C GLN A 641 31.04 -24.64 -27.98
N GLN A 642 29.87 -24.55 -27.34
CA GLN A 642 29.11 -25.70 -26.83
C GLN A 642 28.18 -26.35 -27.86
N THR A 643 28.16 -25.87 -29.11
CA THR A 643 27.40 -26.53 -30.20
C THR A 643 28.17 -27.71 -30.83
N GLU A 644 29.37 -28.03 -30.35
CA GLU A 644 30.16 -29.19 -30.77
C GLU A 644 30.43 -30.15 -29.59
N LEU A 645 29.41 -30.86 -29.09
CA LEU A 645 29.59 -32.09 -28.29
C LEU A 645 28.40 -33.05 -28.53
N PRO A 646 28.62 -34.27 -29.06
CA PRO A 646 27.54 -35.19 -29.48
C PRO A 646 27.07 -36.11 -28.34
N LEU A 647 25.75 -36.21 -28.14
CA LEU A 647 25.10 -37.28 -27.36
C LEU A 647 24.62 -38.40 -28.32
N LEU A 648 24.95 -39.65 -27.96
CA LEU A 648 24.66 -40.92 -28.67
C LEU A 648 23.25 -41.51 -28.28
N PRO A 649 22.75 -42.60 -28.93
CA PRO A 649 21.42 -42.70 -29.60
C PRO A 649 20.38 -43.65 -28.91
N PRO A 650 19.17 -43.88 -29.49
CA PRO A 650 18.97 -45.11 -30.30
C PRO A 650 17.98 -45.03 -31.51
N SER A 651 18.13 -46.03 -32.40
CA SER A 651 17.21 -46.59 -33.41
C SER A 651 16.93 -45.86 -34.75
N LEU A 652 17.86 -46.10 -35.70
CA LEU A 652 17.73 -46.33 -37.17
C LEU A 652 16.50 -45.80 -37.94
N PRO A 653 16.76 -44.95 -38.96
CA PRO A 653 16.13 -45.04 -40.29
C PRO A 653 17.14 -45.51 -41.38
N PRO A 654 16.67 -46.16 -42.47
CA PRO A 654 17.49 -46.72 -43.56
C PRO A 654 17.91 -45.64 -44.59
N PRO A 655 18.75 -45.95 -45.59
CA PRO A 655 20.17 -45.58 -45.65
C PRO A 655 20.46 -44.33 -46.52
N ALA A 656 21.64 -43.78 -46.25
CA ALA A 656 22.28 -42.61 -46.83
C ALA A 656 22.39 -42.60 -48.37
N THR A 657 22.35 -41.39 -48.93
CA THR A 657 23.33 -40.98 -49.94
C THR A 657 24.43 -40.19 -49.23
N PRO A 658 25.64 -40.74 -49.08
CA PRO A 658 26.73 -40.09 -48.35
C PRO A 658 27.33 -38.93 -49.13
N ALA A 659 27.52 -37.79 -48.46
CA ALA A 659 28.45 -36.76 -48.90
C ALA A 659 29.87 -37.38 -48.91
N VAL A 660 30.56 -37.21 -50.03
CA VAL A 660 31.88 -37.81 -50.28
C VAL A 660 32.88 -37.36 -49.20
N PRO A 661 33.50 -38.28 -48.43
CA PRO A 661 34.53 -37.91 -47.47
C PRO A 661 35.81 -37.46 -48.19
N HIS A 662 36.43 -36.39 -47.71
CA HIS A 662 37.66 -35.83 -48.26
C HIS A 662 38.79 -36.89 -48.28
N PRO A 663 39.55 -37.05 -49.39
CA PRO A 663 40.55 -38.12 -49.55
C PRO A 663 41.63 -38.19 -48.48
N VAL A 664 41.91 -37.07 -47.79
CA VAL A 664 42.85 -36.97 -46.67
C VAL A 664 42.38 -37.79 -45.47
N ILE A 665 41.07 -37.80 -45.20
CA ILE A 665 40.48 -38.51 -44.06
C ILE A 665 40.53 -40.02 -44.29
N GLU A 666 40.31 -40.49 -45.52
CA GLU A 666 40.47 -41.91 -45.86
C GLU A 666 41.92 -42.36 -45.74
N LYS A 667 42.86 -41.56 -46.25
CA LYS A 667 44.27 -41.91 -46.18
C LYS A 667 44.75 -42.00 -44.73
N LEU A 668 44.37 -41.04 -43.88
CA LEU A 668 44.66 -41.04 -42.44
C LEU A 668 44.10 -42.28 -41.72
N LYS A 669 42.87 -42.70 -42.04
CA LYS A 669 42.27 -43.91 -41.42
C LYS A 669 42.97 -45.21 -41.82
N SER A 670 43.63 -45.26 -42.97
CA SER A 670 44.31 -46.45 -43.47
C SER A 670 45.77 -46.62 -42.97
N LEU A 671 46.31 -45.60 -42.31
CA LEU A 671 47.69 -45.61 -41.84
C LEU A 671 47.76 -46.16 -40.41
N SER A 672 48.70 -47.07 -40.16
CA SER A 672 49.00 -47.62 -38.84
C SER A 672 50.33 -47.01 -38.34
N PRO A 673 50.30 -46.02 -37.43
CA PRO A 673 51.50 -45.28 -37.03
C PRO A 673 52.55 -46.13 -36.32
N GLU A 674 52.12 -47.22 -35.68
CA GLU A 674 52.98 -48.10 -34.88
C GLU A 674 53.91 -48.99 -35.72
N ASP A 675 53.60 -49.18 -37.01
CA ASP A 675 54.36 -50.03 -37.94
C ASP A 675 55.27 -49.24 -38.91
N MET A 676 55.38 -47.92 -38.71
CA MET A 676 56.09 -47.01 -39.63
C MET A 676 57.42 -46.55 -39.06
N THR A 677 58.45 -46.52 -39.91
CA THR A 677 59.71 -45.86 -39.55
C THR A 677 59.53 -44.33 -39.56
N PRO A 678 60.32 -43.57 -38.77
CA PRO A 678 60.20 -42.10 -38.70
C PRO A 678 60.28 -41.39 -40.06
N ARG A 679 61.04 -41.95 -41.00
CA ARG A 679 61.17 -41.40 -42.37
C ARG A 679 59.90 -41.63 -43.19
N GLN A 680 59.27 -42.80 -43.08
CA GLN A 680 58.00 -43.10 -43.75
C GLN A 680 56.85 -42.29 -43.19
N ALA A 681 56.85 -42.02 -41.88
CA ALA A 681 55.87 -41.14 -41.26
C ALA A 681 55.98 -39.70 -41.79
N LEU A 682 57.21 -39.19 -41.98
CA LEU A 682 57.45 -37.87 -42.55
C LEU A 682 56.99 -37.78 -44.01
N ASP A 683 57.28 -38.80 -44.83
CA ASP A 683 56.86 -38.85 -46.24
C ASP A 683 55.33 -38.87 -46.38
N VAL A 684 54.64 -39.59 -45.50
CA VAL A 684 53.17 -39.63 -45.47
C VAL A 684 52.58 -38.26 -45.08
N ILE A 685 53.22 -37.52 -44.18
CA ILE A 685 52.78 -36.15 -43.84
C ILE A 685 52.90 -35.22 -45.05
N TYR A 686 53.97 -35.33 -45.86
CA TYR A 686 54.08 -34.56 -47.11
C TYR A 686 53.00 -34.96 -48.13
N GLN A 687 52.66 -36.25 -48.25
CA GLN A 687 51.58 -36.71 -49.13
C GLN A 687 50.19 -36.22 -48.69
N LEU A 688 49.91 -36.22 -47.39
CA LEU A 688 48.65 -35.71 -46.85
C LEU A 688 48.52 -34.20 -47.07
N LYS A 689 49.62 -33.44 -46.99
CA LYS A 689 49.62 -32.00 -47.29
C LYS A 689 49.36 -31.72 -48.77
N ALA A 690 49.95 -32.51 -49.68
CA ALA A 690 49.66 -32.40 -51.11
C ALA A 690 48.18 -32.72 -51.44
N LEU A 691 47.61 -33.76 -50.83
CA LEU A 691 46.19 -34.12 -50.98
C LEU A 691 45.24 -33.07 -50.40
N LEU A 692 45.66 -32.31 -49.38
CA LEU A 692 44.88 -31.21 -48.81
C LEU A 692 44.88 -29.99 -49.76
N ASP A 693 46.04 -29.64 -50.34
CA ASP A 693 46.19 -28.52 -51.27
C ASP A 693 45.48 -28.78 -52.62
N GLU A 694 45.41 -30.04 -53.09
CA GLU A 694 44.69 -30.43 -54.32
C GLU A 694 43.16 -30.39 -54.19
N THR A 695 42.60 -30.36 -52.96
CA THR A 695 41.14 -30.34 -52.73
C THR A 695 40.62 -28.94 -52.35
N MET A 696 41.52 -27.95 -52.20
CA MET A 696 41.20 -26.54 -51.95
C MET A 696 41.36 -25.61 -53.18
N GLN A 697 41.73 -26.16 -54.34
CA GLN A 697 41.51 -25.55 -55.67
C GLN A 697 40.21 -26.11 -56.28
#